data_AF-A0A841PQP9-F1
#
_entry.id   AF-A0A841PQP9-F1
#
_cell.length_a   1.000
_cell.length_b   1.000
_cell.length_c   1.000
_cell.angle_alpha   90.00
_cell.angle_beta   90.00
_cell.angle_gamma   90.00
#
_symmetry.space_group_name_H-M   'P 1'
#
loop_
_entity.id
_entity.type
_entity.pdbx_description
1 polymer ?
#
loop_
_entity_poly.entity_id
_entity_poly.type
_entity_poly.pdbx_seq_one_letter_code
_entity_poly.pdbx_strand_id
1 'polypeptide(L)'
;MKISYVMILSVLFLCLWTGMNAFTTTELSTASASDSEIHLNGHIQETASSLTNIELEDGMTSPIYSMDDVIVENLYVETEIDSDDDGDLDLVSIEVMRPKTEPGVQVPVIFEMSPYRAGLNPINFHDVDVDLTPVDDLVTAGVPLVEEMQTNDLGRLGNYYVPRGYGVILGESIGSGRSYGCPTTGDENEILGTKAVIDWLNGNAKAFTEDGEEVSADWSTGNVGMTGASYNGTLPNGVATTGVEGLKTIIPVVAISSWYDYFRANGAVVAPGGFQGEDTDNLAEGVLTRDNPEICEDVIAELYEEQDRESGDYNDFWAERDYVKDADNIKASVLVVHGLDDWNVKTKQFAQWWEALKENDVTRKMWLHQGGHGGTSANNWQETENRWFDYWLYGIENGIMDEPIVDIEREDGSWSQEADWPAVDMEETTLHFNAANDGEGGTLSMGASSSDGTEDFIDDPMIEAGQLAVDPQWSDPNRLVYLSPALTEEVRLSGTPEVKIKASIDRPAANLTALLVDYSGSSPEIVSRGWMDPQNRHSVEQSESIVPGQDYTFEWDMQPKDHVFQPGHQIGIVIMASDHEYTIRPPAGTEITVAPGNSEVTLPIVGDIESMKISAASLQTLVDQFAEEGAFVDEEALRSLDLHLTAVGHYENQEDAAKVVQHMQGFQDLLDHQLRNERISEEAYDSLQIQVDTLMERWDETVREAS
;
A
#
# COMPACT_ATOMS: atom_id res chain seq x y z
N MET A 1 32.25 33.19 8.62
CA MET A 1 33.02 34.44 8.40
C MET A 1 33.18 34.64 6.90
N LYS A 2 32.49 35.65 6.36
CA LYS A 2 32.76 36.42 5.13
C LYS A 2 32.79 35.67 3.79
N ILE A 3 31.77 35.81 2.94
CA ILE A 3 31.51 36.94 1.99
C ILE A 3 32.34 36.81 0.69
N SER A 4 31.67 36.64 -0.45
CA SER A 4 31.62 37.60 -1.59
C SER A 4 31.07 36.92 -2.87
N TYR A 5 30.06 37.40 -3.60
CA TYR A 5 29.94 38.67 -4.38
C TYR A 5 31.04 38.78 -5.48
N VAL A 6 30.88 39.22 -6.74
CA VAL A 6 29.76 39.70 -7.56
C VAL A 6 30.31 40.12 -8.95
N MET A 7 29.42 40.41 -9.91
CA MET A 7 29.55 41.36 -11.05
C MET A 7 30.31 40.97 -12.33
N ILE A 8 29.69 41.31 -13.48
CA ILE A 8 30.09 42.36 -14.46
C ILE A 8 28.86 42.59 -15.39
N LEU A 9 28.09 43.67 -15.23
CA LEU A 9 28.08 44.94 -15.99
C LEU A 9 28.37 44.88 -17.51
N SER A 10 27.43 45.40 -18.32
CA SER A 10 27.72 46.10 -19.58
C SER A 10 26.57 47.04 -19.94
N VAL A 11 26.90 48.29 -20.19
CA VAL A 11 26.00 49.44 -20.35
C VAL A 11 26.38 50.19 -21.64
N LEU A 12 25.35 50.61 -22.40
CA LEU A 12 25.30 51.68 -23.44
C LEU A 12 26.05 51.43 -24.77
N PHE A 13 25.65 51.94 -25.95
CA PHE A 13 24.82 53.09 -26.36
C PHE A 13 24.46 52.90 -27.85
N LEU A 14 23.26 53.31 -28.32
CA LEU A 14 23.09 54.28 -29.43
C LEU A 14 21.59 54.50 -29.75
N CYS A 15 21.14 55.73 -29.49
CA CYS A 15 19.90 56.30 -30.00
C CYS A 15 20.03 56.69 -31.48
N LEU A 16 18.94 56.58 -32.24
CA LEU A 16 18.56 57.57 -33.26
C LEU A 16 17.02 57.59 -33.40
N TRP A 17 16.47 58.79 -33.41
CA TRP A 17 15.06 59.12 -33.27
C TRP A 17 14.60 59.86 -34.53
N THR A 18 13.54 59.40 -35.19
CA THR A 18 12.61 60.13 -36.07
C THR A 18 11.39 59.22 -36.24
N GLY A 19 10.12 59.61 -36.25
CA GLY A 19 9.42 60.88 -36.13
C GLY A 19 7.91 60.55 -36.14
N MET A 20 7.13 61.47 -35.56
CA MET A 20 5.67 61.49 -35.35
C MET A 20 4.77 60.81 -36.41
N ASN A 21 3.68 60.16 -35.96
CA ASN A 21 2.32 60.61 -36.27
C ASN A 21 1.20 59.91 -35.46
N ALA A 22 0.26 60.76 -35.02
CA ALA A 22 -1.17 60.56 -34.82
C ALA A 22 -1.67 59.46 -33.85
N PHE A 23 -2.07 59.93 -32.66
CA PHE A 23 -3.14 59.33 -31.86
C PHE A 23 -4.42 59.20 -32.69
N THR A 24 -4.93 57.97 -32.80
CA THR A 24 -6.36 57.70 -32.96
C THR A 24 -6.72 56.62 -31.95
N THR A 25 -7.46 57.04 -30.93
CA THR A 25 -8.13 56.18 -29.96
C THR A 25 -9.16 55.34 -30.71
N THR A 26 -8.86 54.06 -30.90
CA THR A 26 -9.86 53.05 -31.22
C THR A 26 -10.27 52.42 -29.89
N GLU A 27 -11.54 52.60 -29.55
CA GLU A 27 -12.21 51.89 -28.47
C GLU A 27 -11.99 50.39 -28.69
N LEU A 28 -11.18 49.75 -27.82
CA LEU A 28 -11.33 48.32 -27.62
C LEU A 28 -12.65 48.14 -26.88
N SER A 29 -13.66 47.83 -27.68
CA SER A 29 -14.86 47.11 -27.30
C SER A 29 -14.49 46.10 -26.21
N THR A 30 -14.99 46.35 -25.00
CA THR A 30 -15.17 45.35 -23.96
C THR A 30 -15.88 44.15 -24.60
N ALA A 31 -15.13 43.09 -24.92
CA ALA A 31 -15.73 41.78 -25.01
C ALA A 31 -16.17 41.46 -23.59
N SER A 32 -17.47 41.60 -23.33
CA SER A 32 -18.08 40.89 -22.22
C SER A 32 -17.73 39.42 -22.42
N ALA A 33 -17.05 38.81 -21.45
CA ALA A 33 -17.06 37.37 -21.30
C ALA A 33 -18.52 36.99 -21.04
N SER A 34 -19.23 36.68 -22.13
CA SER A 34 -20.54 36.05 -22.07
C SER A 34 -20.33 34.61 -21.66
N ASP A 35 -21.04 34.18 -20.61
CA ASP A 35 -21.36 32.79 -20.24
C ASP A 35 -20.60 31.74 -21.07
N SER A 36 -19.44 31.29 -20.58
CA SER A 36 -19.00 29.95 -20.95
C SER A 36 -20.02 28.99 -20.35
N GLU A 37 -20.87 28.41 -21.19
CA GLU A 37 -21.85 27.41 -20.80
C GLU A 37 -21.12 26.29 -20.04
N ILE A 38 -21.40 26.13 -18.75
CA ILE A 38 -20.82 25.06 -17.94
C ILE A 38 -21.34 23.73 -18.50
N HIS A 39 -20.42 22.90 -18.97
CA HIS A 39 -20.77 21.56 -19.44
C HIS A 39 -20.96 20.64 -18.24
N LEU A 40 -22.13 20.02 -18.14
CA LEU A 40 -22.48 19.11 -17.06
C LEU A 40 -22.60 17.67 -17.57
N ASN A 41 -22.19 16.71 -16.76
CA ASN A 41 -22.21 15.28 -17.06
C ASN A 41 -23.63 14.66 -17.03
N GLY A 42 -24.61 15.38 -16.47
CA GLY A 42 -26.01 14.97 -16.38
C GLY A 42 -26.35 13.99 -15.24
N HIS A 43 -25.37 13.65 -14.40
CA HIS A 43 -25.58 12.83 -13.19
C HIS A 43 -26.11 13.65 -12.01
N ILE A 44 -25.76 14.94 -11.94
CA ILE A 44 -26.15 15.85 -10.86
C ILE A 44 -27.12 16.91 -11.42
N GLN A 45 -28.40 16.79 -11.07
CA GLN A 45 -29.45 17.64 -11.64
C GLN A 45 -29.57 18.99 -10.92
N GLU A 46 -29.21 19.02 -9.64
CA GLU A 46 -29.26 20.17 -8.75
C GLU A 46 -28.39 21.31 -9.30
N THR A 47 -27.23 20.99 -9.87
CA THR A 47 -26.26 21.97 -10.38
C THR A 47 -26.74 22.70 -11.64
N ALA A 48 -27.60 22.06 -12.44
CA ALA A 48 -28.20 22.68 -13.61
C ALA A 48 -29.31 23.68 -13.28
N SER A 49 -29.65 23.83 -11.98
CA SER A 49 -30.73 24.68 -11.51
C SER A 49 -30.22 25.96 -10.85
N SER A 50 -31.12 26.87 -10.48
CA SER A 50 -30.76 28.05 -9.68
C SER A 50 -30.44 27.73 -8.21
N LEU A 51 -30.40 26.45 -7.84
CA LEU A 51 -30.06 26.01 -6.49
C LEU A 51 -28.56 26.09 -6.21
N THR A 52 -27.69 26.17 -7.21
CA THR A 52 -26.24 26.32 -7.00
C THR A 52 -25.71 27.58 -7.68
N ASN A 53 -24.57 28.10 -7.23
CA ASN A 53 -23.89 29.23 -7.85
C ASN A 53 -22.38 28.99 -7.89
N ILE A 54 -21.85 28.70 -9.07
CA ILE A 54 -20.44 28.38 -9.30
C ILE A 54 -19.89 29.16 -10.49
N GLU A 55 -18.60 29.46 -10.45
CA GLU A 55 -17.81 29.92 -11.61
C GLU A 55 -16.67 28.92 -11.82
N LEU A 56 -16.16 28.83 -13.05
CA LEU A 56 -15.06 27.92 -13.38
C LEU A 56 -13.78 28.68 -13.76
N GLU A 57 -12.65 28.19 -13.27
CA GLU A 57 -11.29 28.60 -13.63
C GLU A 57 -10.54 27.33 -14.02
N ASP A 58 -10.02 27.28 -15.25
CA ASP A 58 -9.33 26.13 -15.82
C ASP A 58 -10.09 24.79 -15.70
N GLY A 59 -11.43 24.84 -15.80
CA GLY A 59 -12.29 23.65 -15.77
C GLY A 59 -12.67 23.16 -14.38
N MET A 60 -12.28 23.88 -13.32
CA MET A 60 -12.61 23.59 -11.93
C MET A 60 -13.37 24.74 -11.27
N THR A 61 -14.05 24.48 -10.16
CA THR A 61 -14.69 25.50 -9.32
C THR A 61 -13.70 26.61 -8.90
N SER A 62 -14.09 27.86 -9.16
CA SER A 62 -13.34 29.07 -8.79
C SER A 62 -13.63 29.51 -7.35
N PRO A 63 -12.66 30.11 -6.65
CA PRO A 63 -12.85 30.60 -5.28
C PRO A 63 -13.61 31.94 -5.23
N ILE A 64 -14.93 31.91 -5.47
CA ILE A 64 -15.79 33.11 -5.53
C ILE A 64 -16.37 33.54 -4.18
N TYR A 65 -16.37 32.66 -3.17
CA TYR A 65 -16.92 32.94 -1.84
C TYR A 65 -15.84 33.49 -0.90
N SER A 66 -16.20 34.53 -0.13
CA SER A 66 -15.29 35.17 0.81
C SER A 66 -15.14 34.38 2.11
N MET A 67 -13.90 34.18 2.55
CA MET A 67 -13.60 33.60 3.86
C MET A 67 -13.93 34.56 5.02
N ASP A 68 -14.10 35.86 4.78
CA ASP A 68 -14.46 36.84 5.81
C ASP A 68 -15.91 36.66 6.33
N ASP A 69 -16.76 35.99 5.55
CA ASP A 69 -18.19 35.81 5.82
C ASP A 69 -18.56 34.32 6.06
N VAL A 70 -17.57 33.44 6.24
CA VAL A 70 -17.80 32.00 6.43
C VAL A 70 -18.65 31.72 7.67
N ILE A 71 -19.53 30.72 7.57
CA ILE A 71 -20.34 30.26 8.69
C ILE A 71 -19.68 29.01 9.26
N VAL A 72 -19.42 29.03 10.58
CA VAL A 72 -18.90 27.90 11.35
C VAL A 72 -19.88 27.56 12.46
N GLU A 73 -20.33 26.31 12.50
CA GLU A 73 -21.36 25.81 13.42
C GLU A 73 -20.89 24.50 14.06
N ASN A 74 -21.13 24.34 15.37
CA ASN A 74 -20.92 23.07 16.08
C ASN A 74 -22.29 22.45 16.35
N LEU A 75 -22.46 21.20 15.96
CA LEU A 75 -23.75 20.50 16.03
C LEU A 75 -23.56 19.08 16.57
N TYR A 76 -24.64 18.50 17.09
CA TYR A 76 -24.75 17.10 17.45
C TYR A 76 -25.78 16.43 16.54
N VAL A 77 -25.39 15.38 15.82
CA VAL A 77 -26.27 14.60 14.96
C VAL A 77 -26.74 13.36 15.70
N GLU A 78 -28.06 13.17 15.79
CA GLU A 78 -28.69 11.97 16.37
C GLU A 78 -28.52 10.79 15.41
N THR A 79 -27.88 9.74 15.91
CA THR A 79 -27.64 8.50 15.16
C THR A 79 -28.84 7.54 15.27
N GLU A 80 -28.72 6.36 14.65
CA GLU A 80 -29.71 5.27 14.77
C GLU A 80 -29.28 4.18 15.77
N ILE A 81 -28.18 4.39 16.50
CA ILE A 81 -27.52 3.41 17.36
C ILE A 81 -27.47 3.85 18.83
N ASP A 82 -27.26 2.89 19.71
CA ASP A 82 -27.05 3.04 21.16
C ASP A 82 -25.87 2.12 21.50
N SER A 83 -24.65 2.58 21.19
CA SER A 83 -23.43 1.76 21.28
C SER A 83 -22.87 1.67 22.70
N ASP A 84 -23.38 2.48 23.63
CA ASP A 84 -23.02 2.43 25.05
C ASP A 84 -24.12 1.83 25.95
N ASP A 85 -25.20 1.30 25.33
CA ASP A 85 -26.33 0.61 25.96
C ASP A 85 -27.00 1.42 27.11
N ASP A 86 -26.96 2.76 27.01
CA ASP A 86 -27.51 3.66 28.03
C ASP A 86 -29.03 3.89 27.89
N GLY A 87 -29.59 3.46 26.75
CA GLY A 87 -31.01 3.51 26.40
C GLY A 87 -31.44 4.75 25.63
N ASP A 88 -30.51 5.68 25.36
CA ASP A 88 -30.67 6.82 24.48
C ASP A 88 -29.85 6.60 23.18
N LEU A 89 -30.22 7.28 22.09
CA LEU A 89 -29.45 7.17 20.83
C LEU A 89 -28.18 8.01 20.91
N ASP A 90 -27.09 7.51 20.35
CA ASP A 90 -25.83 8.22 20.31
C ASP A 90 -25.93 9.51 19.51
N LEU A 91 -25.21 10.52 19.96
CA LEU A 91 -25.02 11.79 19.28
C LEU A 91 -23.57 11.93 18.81
N VAL A 92 -23.35 12.14 17.51
CA VAL A 92 -22.01 12.46 16.99
C VAL A 92 -21.82 13.97 16.83
N SER A 93 -20.70 14.48 17.33
CA SER A 93 -20.28 15.87 17.30
C SER A 93 -19.67 16.22 15.94
N ILE A 94 -20.18 17.28 15.30
CA ILE A 94 -19.66 17.78 14.02
C ILE A 94 -19.37 19.28 14.06
N GLU A 95 -18.32 19.68 13.36
CA GLU A 95 -18.03 21.07 13.01
C GLU A 95 -18.32 21.29 11.52
N VAL A 96 -19.24 22.20 11.23
CA VAL A 96 -19.66 22.56 9.87
C VAL A 96 -19.04 23.89 9.50
N MET A 97 -18.30 23.94 8.40
CA MET A 97 -17.78 25.17 7.79
C MET A 97 -18.35 25.31 6.38
N ARG A 98 -19.06 26.39 6.11
CA ARG A 98 -19.74 26.57 4.82
C ARG A 98 -19.77 28.02 4.36
N PRO A 99 -19.80 28.28 3.04
CA PRO A 99 -19.89 29.64 2.54
C PRO A 99 -21.23 30.26 2.90
N LYS A 100 -21.23 31.57 3.10
CA LYS A 100 -22.46 32.34 3.13
C LYS A 100 -23.00 32.51 1.72
N THR A 101 -24.14 31.89 1.46
CA THR A 101 -24.80 31.91 0.15
C THR A 101 -25.99 32.88 0.13
N GLU A 102 -26.42 33.25 -1.08
CA GLU A 102 -27.70 33.95 -1.26
C GLU A 102 -28.88 33.01 -0.91
N PRO A 103 -30.04 33.55 -0.48
CA PRO A 103 -31.18 32.72 -0.11
C PRO A 103 -31.61 31.75 -1.23
N GLY A 104 -31.66 30.46 -0.90
CA GLY A 104 -32.03 29.39 -1.83
C GLY A 104 -30.86 28.79 -2.63
N VAL A 105 -29.64 29.32 -2.47
CA VAL A 105 -28.43 28.70 -2.99
C VAL A 105 -27.88 27.69 -1.97
N GLN A 106 -27.70 26.47 -2.44
CA GLN A 106 -27.19 25.30 -1.76
C GLN A 106 -25.80 24.92 -2.27
N VAL A 107 -25.08 24.14 -1.45
CA VAL A 107 -23.73 23.63 -1.77
C VAL A 107 -23.62 22.14 -1.43
N PRO A 108 -22.85 21.34 -2.20
CA PRO A 108 -22.49 19.99 -1.80
C PRO A 108 -21.53 20.01 -0.61
N VAL A 109 -21.36 18.84 0.01
CA VAL A 109 -20.53 18.69 1.22
C VAL A 109 -19.35 17.76 0.97
N ILE A 110 -18.18 18.16 1.46
CA ILE A 110 -17.02 17.28 1.67
C ILE A 110 -16.95 16.97 3.16
N PHE A 111 -16.93 15.70 3.50
CA PHE A 111 -17.07 15.21 4.86
C PHE A 111 -15.89 14.31 5.27
N GLU A 112 -15.29 14.59 6.43
CA GLU A 112 -14.35 13.69 7.10
C GLU A 112 -14.83 13.38 8.52
N MET A 113 -15.08 12.10 8.80
CA MET A 113 -15.20 11.59 10.17
C MET A 113 -13.82 11.15 10.67
N SER A 114 -13.51 11.41 11.93
CA SER A 114 -12.22 11.06 12.52
C SER A 114 -12.40 10.63 13.99
N PRO A 115 -12.03 9.38 14.32
CA PRO A 115 -11.87 8.96 15.72
C PRO A 115 -10.77 9.74 16.44
N TYR A 116 -9.77 10.24 15.72
CA TYR A 116 -8.57 10.88 16.27
C TYR A 116 -8.73 12.38 16.60
N ARG A 117 -9.85 13.01 16.22
CA ARG A 117 -9.91 14.50 16.20
C ARG A 117 -9.77 15.14 17.57
N ALA A 118 -10.18 14.45 18.63
CA ALA A 118 -10.01 14.92 20.01
C ALA A 118 -8.63 14.59 20.60
N GLY A 119 -7.72 14.04 19.79
CA GLY A 119 -6.45 13.48 20.23
C GLY A 119 -6.56 12.00 20.57
N LEU A 120 -5.47 11.45 21.11
CA LEU A 120 -5.37 10.06 21.54
C LEU A 120 -5.02 9.99 23.03
N ASN A 121 -5.64 9.04 23.72
CA ASN A 121 -5.18 8.58 25.02
C ASN A 121 -3.87 7.78 24.87
N PRO A 122 -3.09 7.64 25.95
CA PRO A 122 -1.98 6.70 25.99
C PRO A 122 -2.49 5.27 25.76
N ILE A 123 -1.91 4.56 24.78
CA ILE A 123 -2.27 3.18 24.45
C ILE A 123 -1.29 2.22 25.16
N ASN A 124 -1.82 1.11 25.67
CA ASN A 124 -1.01 0.00 26.15
C ASN A 124 -1.12 -1.15 25.15
N PHE A 125 -0.01 -1.46 24.47
CA PHE A 125 0.04 -2.56 23.52
C PHE A 125 0.17 -3.91 24.22
N HIS A 126 -0.35 -4.95 23.56
CA HIS A 126 -0.21 -6.35 24.00
C HIS A 126 1.25 -6.78 23.99
N ASP A 127 1.63 -7.68 24.91
CA ASP A 127 2.94 -8.34 24.80
C ASP A 127 2.99 -9.21 23.55
N VAL A 128 4.12 -9.18 22.86
CA VAL A 128 4.37 -10.02 21.69
C VAL A 128 5.52 -10.99 21.93
N ASP A 129 6.29 -10.84 23.02
CA ASP A 129 7.38 -11.75 23.41
C ASP A 129 6.85 -13.00 24.16
N VAL A 130 5.88 -13.67 23.53
CA VAL A 130 5.14 -14.82 24.08
C VAL A 130 5.25 -16.02 23.15
N ASP A 131 5.10 -17.24 23.69
CA ASP A 131 5.04 -18.47 22.87
C ASP A 131 3.80 -18.44 21.95
N LEU A 132 3.78 -19.26 20.89
CA LEU A 132 2.62 -19.39 19.99
C LEU A 132 1.43 -20.14 20.62
N THR A 133 1.45 -20.23 21.96
CA THR A 133 0.31 -20.15 22.90
C THR A 133 0.90 -20.11 24.33
N PRO A 134 0.79 -19.02 25.13
CA PRO A 134 -0.34 -18.82 26.07
C PRO A 134 -0.74 -17.35 26.38
N VAL A 135 -1.93 -17.13 26.98
CA VAL A 135 -2.58 -15.80 27.15
C VAL A 135 -2.59 -15.26 28.60
N ASP A 136 -2.87 -13.96 28.68
CA ASP A 136 -3.00 -13.03 29.81
C ASP A 136 -1.70 -12.44 30.39
N ASP A 137 -1.02 -11.57 29.63
CA ASP A 137 -0.22 -10.49 30.23
C ASP A 137 -0.22 -9.23 29.33
N LEU A 138 -0.89 -8.15 29.77
CA LEU A 138 -0.77 -6.82 29.18
C LEU A 138 0.54 -6.17 29.65
N VAL A 139 1.35 -5.65 28.74
CA VAL A 139 2.51 -4.83 29.12
C VAL A 139 2.06 -3.38 29.25
N THR A 140 1.96 -2.89 30.50
CA THR A 140 1.87 -1.45 30.78
C THR A 140 3.21 -0.77 30.48
N ALA A 141 3.49 -0.54 29.21
CA ALA A 141 4.42 0.48 28.77
C ALA A 141 3.59 1.47 27.96
N GLY A 142 2.93 2.42 28.65
CA GLY A 142 2.23 3.50 27.96
C GLY A 142 3.23 4.21 27.05
N VAL A 143 3.19 3.90 25.75
CA VAL A 143 3.95 4.60 24.74
C VAL A 143 3.06 5.77 24.36
N PRO A 144 3.48 7.01 24.62
CA PRO A 144 2.76 8.15 24.09
C PRO A 144 2.87 8.06 22.57
N LEU A 145 1.78 7.71 21.87
CA LEU A 145 1.63 8.00 20.46
C LEU A 145 1.53 9.53 20.35
N VAL A 146 2.69 10.19 20.36
CA VAL A 146 2.82 11.62 20.07
C VAL A 146 3.40 11.77 18.67
N GLU A 147 2.75 11.15 17.71
CA GLU A 147 2.59 11.82 16.44
C GLU A 147 1.16 12.33 16.43
N GLU A 148 0.97 13.65 16.32
CA GLU A 148 -0.33 14.22 15.96
C GLU A 148 -0.73 13.53 14.65
N MET A 149 -1.58 12.49 14.72
CA MET A 149 -2.14 11.88 13.52
C MET A 149 -2.81 13.02 12.76
N GLN A 150 -2.36 13.26 11.53
CA GLN A 150 -2.77 14.45 10.78
C GLN A 150 -4.23 14.33 10.35
N THR A 151 -5.14 14.72 11.23
CA THR A 151 -6.54 14.94 10.86
C THR A 151 -6.65 16.16 9.97
N ASN A 152 -7.57 16.18 9.02
CA ASN A 152 -7.89 17.43 8.35
C ASN A 152 -8.39 18.43 9.40
N ASP A 153 -7.82 19.63 9.37
CA ASP A 153 -8.40 20.79 10.05
C ASP A 153 -9.23 21.60 9.04
N LEU A 154 -10.11 22.45 9.56
CA LEU A 154 -10.83 23.41 8.72
C LEU A 154 -9.86 24.33 7.94
N GLY A 155 -8.63 24.49 8.43
CA GLY A 155 -7.57 25.24 7.79
C GLY A 155 -7.05 24.64 6.48
N ARG A 156 -7.16 23.32 6.26
CA ARG A 156 -6.72 22.65 5.03
C ARG A 156 -7.89 22.48 4.06
N LEU A 157 -8.87 21.63 4.40
CA LEU A 157 -10.02 21.36 3.54
C LEU A 157 -10.92 22.60 3.41
N GLY A 158 -11.27 23.22 4.54
CA GLY A 158 -12.16 24.38 4.55
C GLY A 158 -11.61 25.56 3.76
N ASN A 159 -10.35 25.94 3.97
CA ASN A 159 -9.73 27.06 3.24
C ASN A 159 -9.64 26.84 1.73
N TYR A 160 -9.58 25.59 1.25
CA TYR A 160 -9.56 25.31 -0.18
C TYR A 160 -10.97 25.24 -0.78
N TYR A 161 -11.85 24.45 -0.16
CA TYR A 161 -13.14 24.08 -0.75
C TYR A 161 -14.28 25.07 -0.43
N VAL A 162 -14.26 25.72 0.75
CA VAL A 162 -15.32 26.68 1.12
C VAL A 162 -15.38 27.89 0.17
N PRO A 163 -14.25 28.53 -0.19
CA PRO A 163 -14.26 29.59 -1.21
C PRO A 163 -14.79 29.13 -2.57
N ARG A 164 -14.65 27.84 -2.89
CA ARG A 164 -15.07 27.20 -4.14
C ARG A 164 -16.52 26.74 -4.12
N GLY A 165 -17.25 26.99 -3.03
CA GLY A 165 -18.66 26.71 -2.92
C GLY A 165 -18.96 25.32 -2.34
N TYR A 166 -18.16 24.80 -1.42
CA TYR A 166 -18.47 23.55 -0.72
C TYR A 166 -18.77 23.81 0.76
N GLY A 167 -19.67 23.02 1.34
CA GLY A 167 -19.66 22.79 2.78
C GLY A 167 -18.55 21.81 3.12
N VAL A 168 -17.85 22.02 4.23
CA VAL A 168 -16.88 21.09 4.79
C VAL A 168 -17.36 20.71 6.19
N ILE A 169 -17.47 19.40 6.45
CA ILE A 169 -17.85 18.87 7.75
C ILE A 169 -16.70 18.03 8.29
N LEU A 170 -16.36 18.27 9.54
CA LEU A 170 -15.42 17.47 10.32
C LEU A 170 -16.18 16.87 11.52
N GLY A 171 -16.24 15.53 11.62
CA GLY A 171 -16.99 14.84 12.67
C GLY A 171 -16.14 14.01 13.62
N GLU A 172 -16.39 14.09 14.92
CA GLU A 172 -15.82 13.19 15.92
C GLU A 172 -16.61 11.86 15.92
N SER A 173 -15.92 10.71 15.77
CA SER A 173 -16.56 9.38 15.79
C SER A 173 -17.23 9.10 17.13
N ILE A 174 -18.09 8.09 17.20
CA ILE A 174 -18.68 7.63 18.48
C ILE A 174 -17.56 7.32 19.49
N GLY A 175 -17.79 7.66 20.76
CA GLY A 175 -16.80 7.47 21.82
C GLY A 175 -15.66 8.50 21.88
N SER A 176 -15.51 9.37 20.88
CA SER A 176 -14.41 10.35 20.83
C SER A 176 -14.87 11.79 21.06
N GLY A 177 -14.02 12.59 21.70
CA GLY A 177 -14.24 14.02 21.91
C GLY A 177 -15.57 14.35 22.59
N ARG A 178 -16.43 15.07 21.88
CA ARG A 178 -17.76 15.47 22.37
C ARG A 178 -18.86 14.49 21.94
N SER A 179 -18.55 13.50 21.12
CA SER A 179 -19.50 12.47 20.71
C SER A 179 -19.83 11.51 21.86
N TYR A 180 -21.05 10.99 21.81
CA TYR A 180 -21.57 9.96 22.70
C TYR A 180 -21.26 8.56 22.11
N GLY A 181 -21.76 7.49 22.72
CA GLY A 181 -21.45 6.12 22.31
C GLY A 181 -20.05 5.64 22.69
N CYS A 182 -19.70 4.44 22.24
CA CYS A 182 -18.42 3.81 22.50
C CYS A 182 -17.67 3.51 21.18
N PRO A 183 -16.33 3.59 21.18
CA PRO A 183 -15.57 3.17 20.02
C PRO A 183 -15.60 1.64 19.92
N THR A 184 -16.04 1.14 18.79
CA THR A 184 -16.27 -0.29 18.52
C THR A 184 -15.29 -0.86 17.48
N THR A 185 -14.32 -0.04 17.05
CA THR A 185 -13.27 -0.34 16.07
C THR A 185 -13.81 -1.02 14.80
N GLY A 186 -14.40 -0.22 13.90
CA GLY A 186 -14.66 -0.66 12.53
C GLY A 186 -15.89 -1.52 12.29
N ASP A 187 -16.72 -1.73 13.31
CA ASP A 187 -17.97 -2.48 13.19
C ASP A 187 -19.10 -1.64 12.56
N GLU A 188 -20.30 -2.24 12.48
CA GLU A 188 -21.49 -1.56 11.96
C GLU A 188 -21.89 -0.32 12.78
N ASN A 189 -21.71 -0.31 14.11
CA ASN A 189 -22.05 0.85 14.93
C ASN A 189 -21.23 2.07 14.53
N GLU A 190 -19.92 1.93 14.38
CA GLU A 190 -19.08 3.07 13.99
C GLU A 190 -19.44 3.59 12.59
N ILE A 191 -19.77 2.68 11.67
CA ILE A 191 -20.24 3.03 10.33
C ILE A 191 -21.58 3.75 10.37
N LEU A 192 -22.55 3.29 11.16
CA LEU A 192 -23.86 3.92 11.29
C LEU A 192 -23.79 5.28 11.99
N GLY A 193 -22.94 5.42 13.01
CA GLY A 193 -22.63 6.70 13.64
C GLY A 193 -22.07 7.71 12.64
N THR A 194 -21.20 7.25 11.74
CA THR A 194 -20.66 8.09 10.66
C THR A 194 -21.71 8.44 9.61
N LYS A 195 -22.50 7.46 9.17
CA LYS A 195 -23.57 7.60 8.17
C LYS A 195 -24.63 8.62 8.59
N ALA A 196 -24.92 8.75 9.89
CA ALA A 196 -25.94 9.65 10.43
C ALA A 196 -25.76 11.12 9.96
N VAL A 197 -24.52 11.57 9.76
CA VAL A 197 -24.22 12.91 9.24
C VAL A 197 -24.74 13.09 7.80
N ILE A 198 -24.61 12.07 6.96
CA ILE A 198 -25.14 12.07 5.58
C ILE A 198 -26.66 12.00 5.59
N ASP A 199 -27.24 11.21 6.50
CA ASP A 199 -28.68 11.16 6.68
C ASP A 199 -29.25 12.52 7.11
N TRP A 200 -28.58 13.24 8.02
CA TRP A 200 -28.99 14.59 8.42
C TRP A 200 -28.92 15.58 7.25
N LEU A 201 -27.84 15.54 6.46
CA LEU A 201 -27.70 16.36 5.25
C LEU A 201 -28.81 16.11 4.23
N ASN A 202 -29.41 14.92 4.24
CA ASN A 202 -30.51 14.52 3.36
C ASN A 202 -31.89 14.54 4.06
N GLY A 203 -31.97 15.03 5.30
CA GLY A 203 -33.23 15.18 6.04
C GLY A 203 -33.79 13.89 6.64
N ASN A 204 -32.99 12.84 6.72
CA ASN A 204 -33.34 11.52 7.29
C ASN A 204 -32.90 11.36 8.76
N ALA A 205 -32.04 12.23 9.27
CA ALA A 205 -31.66 12.30 10.69
C ALA A 205 -31.82 13.72 11.24
N LYS A 206 -31.82 13.87 12.58
CA LYS A 206 -31.89 15.17 13.26
C LYS A 206 -30.51 15.62 13.67
N ALA A 207 -30.31 16.94 13.71
CA ALA A 207 -29.18 17.54 14.41
C ALA A 207 -29.62 18.66 15.33
N PHE A 208 -28.80 18.93 16.34
CA PHE A 208 -29.08 19.87 17.40
C PHE A 208 -27.89 20.80 17.64
N THR A 209 -28.16 22.04 18.03
CA THR A 209 -27.14 22.92 18.61
C THR A 209 -26.73 22.45 20.00
N GLU A 210 -25.64 23.01 20.56
CA GLU A 210 -25.24 22.76 21.94
C GLU A 210 -26.34 23.09 22.97
N ASP A 211 -27.26 24.00 22.65
CA ASP A 211 -28.41 24.37 23.48
C ASP A 211 -29.63 23.43 23.30
N GLY A 212 -29.54 22.44 22.41
CA GLY A 212 -30.59 21.46 22.10
C GLY A 212 -31.66 21.95 21.12
N GLU A 213 -31.38 23.01 20.35
CA GLU A 213 -32.30 23.47 19.29
C GLU A 213 -32.07 22.65 18.02
N GLU A 214 -33.14 22.12 17.43
CA GLU A 214 -33.08 21.33 16.18
C GLU A 214 -32.68 22.21 14.99
N VAL A 215 -31.75 21.73 14.15
CA VAL A 215 -31.21 22.41 12.98
C VAL A 215 -31.36 21.55 11.73
N SER A 216 -31.89 22.14 10.65
CA SER A 216 -31.98 21.52 9.32
C SER A 216 -30.78 21.87 8.44
N ALA A 217 -30.38 20.95 7.56
CA ALA A 217 -29.34 21.16 6.56
C ALA A 217 -29.85 21.78 5.24
N ASP A 218 -30.80 22.73 5.30
CA ASP A 218 -31.48 23.29 4.10
C ASP A 218 -30.52 24.02 3.12
N TRP A 219 -29.30 24.31 3.56
CA TRP A 219 -28.21 24.90 2.77
C TRP A 219 -27.43 23.87 1.95
N SER A 220 -27.62 22.57 2.18
CA SER A 220 -26.93 21.51 1.45
C SER A 220 -27.71 21.06 0.22
N THR A 221 -27.02 20.62 -0.83
CA THR A 221 -27.66 19.91 -1.95
C THR A 221 -28.02 18.47 -1.60
N GLY A 222 -27.51 17.93 -0.48
CA GLY A 222 -27.58 16.51 -0.12
C GLY A 222 -26.50 15.64 -0.77
N ASN A 223 -25.74 16.17 -1.75
CA ASN A 223 -24.61 15.48 -2.36
C ASN A 223 -23.39 15.56 -1.44
N VAL A 224 -22.89 14.39 -1.03
CA VAL A 224 -21.77 14.27 -0.11
C VAL A 224 -20.62 13.51 -0.77
N GLY A 225 -19.41 14.03 -0.63
CA GLY A 225 -18.17 13.31 -0.85
C GLY A 225 -17.47 13.06 0.48
N MET A 226 -16.94 11.85 0.72
CA MET A 226 -16.11 11.60 1.90
C MET A 226 -14.64 11.46 1.54
N THR A 227 -13.75 11.89 2.45
CA THR A 227 -12.30 11.74 2.32
C THR A 227 -11.67 11.62 3.69
N GLY A 228 -10.46 11.07 3.75
CA GLY A 228 -9.67 10.92 4.96
C GLY A 228 -8.50 9.98 4.74
N ALA A 229 -7.52 10.05 5.63
CA ALA A 229 -6.36 9.16 5.64
C ALA A 229 -6.42 8.16 6.80
N SER A 230 -5.93 6.94 6.61
CA SER A 230 -5.89 5.90 7.65
C SER A 230 -7.30 5.56 8.12
N TYR A 231 -7.56 5.50 9.42
CA TYR A 231 -8.90 5.29 9.98
C TYR A 231 -9.94 6.30 9.43
N ASN A 232 -9.56 7.57 9.24
CA ASN A 232 -10.46 8.56 8.62
C ASN A 232 -10.80 8.20 7.16
N GLY A 233 -9.91 7.49 6.47
CA GLY A 233 -10.10 6.94 5.12
C GLY A 233 -10.84 5.59 5.11
N THR A 234 -10.72 4.82 6.20
CA THR A 234 -11.43 3.56 6.44
C THR A 234 -12.93 3.77 6.60
N LEU A 235 -13.36 4.78 7.35
CA LEU A 235 -14.79 5.08 7.54
C LEU A 235 -15.55 5.34 6.22
N PRO A 236 -15.01 6.11 5.24
CA PRO A 236 -15.57 6.20 3.90
C PRO A 236 -15.84 4.85 3.22
N ASN A 237 -14.95 3.87 3.35
CA ASN A 237 -15.16 2.54 2.77
C ASN A 237 -16.39 1.87 3.39
N GLY A 238 -16.46 1.79 4.73
CA GLY A 238 -17.60 1.18 5.41
C GLY A 238 -18.92 1.95 5.20
N VAL A 239 -18.90 3.28 5.18
CA VAL A 239 -20.13 4.04 4.89
C VAL A 239 -20.60 3.81 3.46
N ALA A 240 -19.68 3.67 2.50
CA ALA A 240 -20.05 3.38 1.11
C ALA A 240 -20.76 2.03 0.95
N THR A 241 -20.42 1.00 1.73
CA THR A 241 -21.09 -0.30 1.71
C THR A 241 -22.51 -0.26 2.26
N THR A 242 -22.92 0.81 2.95
CA THR A 242 -24.33 0.98 3.36
C THR A 242 -25.25 1.35 2.18
N GLY A 243 -24.68 1.84 1.08
CA GLY A 243 -25.43 2.37 -0.06
C GLY A 243 -26.26 3.62 0.25
N VAL A 244 -25.91 4.37 1.32
CA VAL A 244 -26.67 5.53 1.81
C VAL A 244 -26.95 6.55 0.71
N GLU A 245 -28.19 7.04 0.66
CA GLU A 245 -28.59 8.09 -0.27
C GLU A 245 -27.88 9.41 0.07
N GLY A 246 -27.35 10.08 -0.95
CA GLY A 246 -26.62 11.34 -0.82
C GLY A 246 -25.11 11.19 -0.91
N LEU A 247 -24.53 10.05 -0.52
CA LEU A 247 -23.11 9.78 -0.75
C LEU A 247 -22.87 9.55 -2.26
N LYS A 248 -22.16 10.47 -2.90
CA LYS A 248 -21.89 10.41 -4.35
C LYS A 248 -20.50 9.88 -4.66
N THR A 249 -19.54 10.14 -3.79
CA THR A 249 -18.16 9.69 -3.99
C THR A 249 -17.38 9.56 -2.70
N ILE A 250 -16.34 8.73 -2.69
CA ILE A 250 -15.35 8.66 -1.61
C ILE A 250 -13.93 8.72 -2.16
N ILE A 251 -13.02 9.30 -1.38
CA ILE A 251 -11.57 9.30 -1.60
C ILE A 251 -10.89 8.67 -0.37
N PRO A 252 -10.90 7.33 -0.24
CA PRO A 252 -10.17 6.65 0.82
C PRO A 252 -8.66 6.74 0.57
N VAL A 253 -7.92 7.38 1.49
CA VAL A 253 -6.46 7.49 1.44
C VAL A 253 -5.85 6.56 2.48
N VAL A 254 -4.93 5.67 2.06
CA VAL A 254 -4.27 4.67 2.92
C VAL A 254 -5.25 3.99 3.89
N ALA A 255 -6.36 3.49 3.34
CA ALA A 255 -7.54 3.08 4.09
C ALA A 255 -7.64 1.57 4.26
N ILE A 256 -8.20 1.13 5.39
CA ILE A 256 -8.53 -0.26 5.66
C ILE A 256 -9.83 -0.62 4.92
N SER A 257 -9.87 -1.80 4.32
CA SER A 257 -11.07 -2.42 3.74
C SER A 257 -11.52 -3.67 4.49
N SER A 258 -10.61 -4.33 5.22
CA SER A 258 -10.87 -5.43 6.15
C SER A 258 -10.00 -5.27 7.40
N TRP A 259 -10.62 -5.17 8.58
CA TRP A 259 -9.89 -5.00 9.83
C TRP A 259 -9.11 -6.26 10.24
N TYR A 260 -9.56 -7.44 9.81
CA TYR A 260 -8.78 -8.66 9.96
C TYR A 260 -7.43 -8.52 9.26
N ASP A 261 -7.40 -8.08 7.99
CA ASP A 261 -6.16 -7.95 7.23
C ASP A 261 -5.26 -6.78 7.71
N TYR A 262 -5.74 -5.95 8.63
CA TYR A 262 -4.93 -4.92 9.29
C TYR A 262 -4.12 -5.52 10.45
N PHE A 263 -4.76 -6.37 11.28
CA PHE A 263 -4.18 -6.95 12.49
C PHE A 263 -3.80 -8.44 12.41
N ARG A 264 -4.15 -9.12 11.32
CA ARG A 264 -3.95 -10.54 11.08
C ARG A 264 -3.48 -10.78 9.64
N ALA A 265 -2.90 -11.96 9.39
CA ALA A 265 -2.67 -12.46 8.04
C ALA A 265 -2.63 -13.99 8.05
N ASN A 266 -3.53 -14.63 7.29
CA ASN A 266 -3.58 -16.09 7.14
C ASN A 266 -3.55 -16.85 8.48
N GLY A 267 -4.34 -16.40 9.46
CA GLY A 267 -4.43 -16.96 10.81
C GLY A 267 -3.38 -16.44 11.79
N ALA A 268 -2.30 -15.81 11.32
CA ALA A 268 -1.29 -15.24 12.20
C ALA A 268 -1.72 -13.86 12.74
N VAL A 269 -1.34 -13.57 13.99
CA VAL A 269 -1.37 -12.21 14.55
C VAL A 269 -0.22 -11.40 13.95
N VAL A 270 -0.55 -10.36 13.18
CA VAL A 270 0.41 -9.56 12.40
C VAL A 270 0.10 -8.08 12.59
N ALA A 271 0.93 -7.40 13.37
CA ALA A 271 0.78 -5.98 13.69
C ALA A 271 0.82 -5.08 12.44
N PRO A 272 0.30 -3.85 12.52
CA PRO A 272 0.67 -2.79 11.60
C PRO A 272 2.13 -2.38 11.80
N GLY A 273 2.82 -1.99 10.73
CA GLY A 273 4.25 -1.66 10.77
C GLY A 273 4.56 -0.51 11.73
N GLY A 274 5.40 -0.80 12.74
CA GLY A 274 5.74 0.15 13.81
C GLY A 274 4.85 0.09 15.05
N PHE A 275 3.78 -0.73 15.04
CA PHE A 275 2.76 -0.79 16.09
C PHE A 275 2.61 -2.22 16.67
N GLN A 276 3.74 -2.84 17.01
CA GLN A 276 3.74 -4.19 17.62
C GLN A 276 2.87 -4.24 18.88
N GLY A 277 1.97 -5.22 18.92
CA GLY A 277 1.00 -5.39 19.99
C GLY A 277 -0.26 -4.52 19.89
N GLU A 278 -0.43 -3.70 18.86
CA GLU A 278 -1.71 -3.02 18.57
C GLU A 278 -2.79 -4.03 18.14
N ASP A 279 -4.04 -3.76 18.54
CA ASP A 279 -5.23 -4.53 18.15
C ASP A 279 -6.51 -3.69 18.38
N THR A 280 -7.69 -4.27 18.13
CA THR A 280 -8.96 -3.53 18.14
C THR A 280 -9.30 -2.88 19.48
N ASP A 281 -9.01 -3.55 20.59
CA ASP A 281 -9.29 -3.10 21.95
C ASP A 281 -8.45 -1.87 22.33
N ASN A 282 -7.14 -1.94 22.12
CA ASN A 282 -6.24 -0.88 22.53
C ASN A 282 -6.29 0.33 21.57
N LEU A 283 -6.65 0.12 20.30
CA LEU A 283 -7.01 1.20 19.39
C LEU A 283 -8.28 1.92 19.87
N ALA A 284 -9.31 1.18 20.28
CA ALA A 284 -10.54 1.74 20.85
C ALA A 284 -10.25 2.54 22.14
N GLU A 285 -9.45 2.02 23.05
CA GLU A 285 -8.98 2.74 24.25
C GLU A 285 -8.26 4.06 23.89
N GLY A 286 -7.44 4.02 22.83
CA GLY A 286 -6.71 5.18 22.30
C GLY A 286 -7.65 6.30 21.86
N VAL A 287 -8.74 5.99 21.17
CA VAL A 287 -9.69 6.99 20.66
C VAL A 287 -10.83 7.34 21.64
N LEU A 288 -10.99 6.58 22.72
CA LEU A 288 -11.99 6.78 23.79
C LEU A 288 -11.72 8.03 24.63
N THR A 289 -11.93 9.19 24.03
CA THR A 289 -11.54 10.51 24.57
C THR A 289 -12.70 11.30 25.16
N ARG A 290 -13.92 10.74 25.15
CA ARG A 290 -15.12 11.36 25.75
C ARG A 290 -14.98 11.55 27.27
N ASP A 291 -15.77 12.47 27.83
CA ASP A 291 -15.70 12.89 29.24
C ASP A 291 -16.04 11.78 30.26
N ASN A 292 -16.83 10.77 29.88
CA ASN A 292 -17.32 9.67 30.73
C ASN A 292 -16.93 8.29 30.16
N PRO A 293 -15.63 8.00 29.98
CA PRO A 293 -15.17 6.81 29.27
C PRO A 293 -15.50 5.50 29.97
N GLU A 294 -15.79 5.52 31.29
CA GLU A 294 -16.13 4.35 32.09
C GLU A 294 -17.40 3.62 31.63
N ILE A 295 -18.25 4.27 30.83
CA ILE A 295 -19.45 3.63 30.26
C ILE A 295 -19.09 2.56 29.23
N CYS A 296 -17.92 2.67 28.61
CA CYS A 296 -17.45 1.76 27.57
C CYS A 296 -16.63 0.58 28.09
N GLU A 297 -16.54 0.37 29.41
CA GLU A 297 -15.75 -0.72 30.00
C GLU A 297 -16.16 -2.10 29.45
N ASP A 298 -17.46 -2.35 29.29
CA ASP A 298 -17.97 -3.62 28.76
C ASP A 298 -17.67 -3.76 27.25
N VAL A 299 -17.78 -2.68 26.46
CA VAL A 299 -17.45 -2.67 25.02
C VAL A 299 -15.96 -2.94 24.78
N ILE A 300 -15.08 -2.31 25.56
CA ILE A 300 -13.62 -2.56 25.45
C ILE A 300 -13.29 -4.00 25.87
N ALA A 301 -13.96 -4.54 26.88
CA ALA A 301 -13.77 -5.94 27.30
C ALA A 301 -14.22 -6.94 26.21
N GLU A 302 -15.30 -6.63 25.50
CA GLU A 302 -15.77 -7.43 24.36
C GLU A 302 -14.76 -7.41 23.20
N LEU A 303 -14.26 -6.23 22.81
CA LEU A 303 -13.18 -6.13 21.81
C LEU A 303 -11.96 -6.98 22.19
N TYR A 304 -11.55 -6.93 23.46
CA TYR A 304 -10.41 -7.70 23.96
C TYR A 304 -10.61 -9.23 23.82
N GLU A 305 -11.80 -9.73 24.15
CA GLU A 305 -12.12 -11.16 24.11
C GLU A 305 -12.35 -11.66 22.68
N GLU A 306 -13.12 -10.92 21.88
CA GLU A 306 -13.61 -11.40 20.59
C GLU A 306 -12.63 -11.24 19.42
N GLN A 307 -11.64 -10.35 19.54
CA GLN A 307 -10.56 -10.23 18.56
C GLN A 307 -9.66 -11.47 18.47
N ASP A 308 -9.77 -12.39 19.44
CA ASP A 308 -9.10 -13.70 19.49
C ASP A 308 -7.63 -13.67 19.09
N ARG A 309 -6.82 -12.99 19.92
CA ARG A 309 -5.35 -12.99 19.76
C ARG A 309 -4.72 -14.35 20.07
N GLU A 310 -5.44 -15.26 20.73
CA GLU A 310 -4.86 -16.57 21.07
C GLU A 310 -4.72 -17.44 19.83
N SER A 311 -5.76 -17.48 18.98
CA SER A 311 -5.73 -18.23 17.73
C SER A 311 -5.26 -17.39 16.55
N GLY A 312 -5.65 -16.11 16.50
CA GLY A 312 -5.50 -15.27 15.31
C GLY A 312 -6.46 -15.62 14.16
N ASP A 313 -7.38 -16.58 14.37
CA ASP A 313 -8.34 -17.05 13.37
C ASP A 313 -9.35 -15.95 13.00
N TYR A 314 -9.82 -16.00 11.75
CA TYR A 314 -10.98 -15.26 11.29
C TYR A 314 -12.25 -15.81 11.96
N ASN A 315 -13.16 -14.94 12.38
CA ASN A 315 -14.37 -15.32 13.11
C ASN A 315 -15.51 -14.32 12.83
N ASP A 316 -16.68 -14.49 13.46
CA ASP A 316 -17.84 -13.60 13.25
C ASP A 316 -17.52 -12.13 13.62
N PHE A 317 -16.70 -11.90 14.65
CA PHE A 317 -16.24 -10.58 15.06
C PHE A 317 -15.44 -9.87 13.96
N TRP A 318 -14.54 -10.60 13.29
CA TRP A 318 -13.81 -10.08 12.14
C TRP A 318 -14.68 -9.93 10.91
N ALA A 319 -15.64 -10.83 10.71
CA ALA A 319 -16.57 -10.77 9.59
C ALA A 319 -17.40 -9.48 9.61
N GLU A 320 -17.86 -9.02 10.77
CA GLU A 320 -18.61 -7.76 10.92
C GLU A 320 -17.77 -6.51 10.58
N ARG A 321 -16.45 -6.66 10.49
CA ARG A 321 -15.47 -5.59 10.21
C ARG A 321 -14.76 -5.78 8.87
N ASP A 322 -15.39 -6.54 7.97
CA ASP A 322 -14.91 -6.75 6.60
C ASP A 322 -15.86 -6.05 5.64
N TYR A 323 -15.42 -4.93 5.07
CA TYR A 323 -16.23 -4.14 4.13
C TYR A 323 -16.17 -4.70 2.71
N VAL A 324 -15.14 -5.52 2.39
CA VAL A 324 -14.94 -6.10 1.06
C VAL A 324 -16.16 -6.95 0.68
N LYS A 325 -16.69 -7.70 1.66
CA LYS A 325 -17.86 -8.58 1.47
C LYS A 325 -19.14 -7.84 1.07
N ASP A 326 -19.25 -6.54 1.40
CA ASP A 326 -20.44 -5.72 1.22
C ASP A 326 -20.29 -4.71 0.05
N ALA A 327 -19.29 -4.89 -0.81
CA ALA A 327 -19.01 -3.98 -1.91
C ALA A 327 -20.14 -3.90 -2.97
N ASP A 328 -21.03 -4.90 -3.04
CA ASP A 328 -22.19 -4.93 -3.96
C ASP A 328 -23.25 -3.85 -3.62
N ASN A 329 -23.27 -3.41 -2.37
CA ASN A 329 -24.16 -2.36 -1.91
C ASN A 329 -23.71 -0.95 -2.34
N ILE A 330 -22.44 -0.77 -2.73
CA ILE A 330 -21.87 0.53 -3.04
C ILE A 330 -22.58 1.17 -4.25
N LYS A 331 -22.88 2.46 -4.12
CA LYS A 331 -23.47 3.30 -5.18
C LYS A 331 -22.63 4.54 -5.49
N ALA A 332 -21.78 4.95 -4.56
CA ALA A 332 -20.84 6.04 -4.73
C ALA A 332 -19.69 5.64 -5.67
N SER A 333 -19.08 6.61 -6.35
CA SER A 333 -17.79 6.38 -7.01
C SER A 333 -16.64 6.36 -6.01
N VAL A 334 -15.52 5.72 -6.36
CA VAL A 334 -14.36 5.58 -5.46
C VAL A 334 -13.07 6.03 -6.14
N LEU A 335 -12.32 6.95 -5.53
CA LEU A 335 -10.94 7.26 -5.90
C LEU A 335 -10.00 6.75 -4.82
N VAL A 336 -9.42 5.57 -5.03
CA VAL A 336 -8.49 4.94 -4.09
C VAL A 336 -7.14 5.64 -4.14
N VAL A 337 -6.56 5.96 -2.98
CA VAL A 337 -5.21 6.53 -2.89
C VAL A 337 -4.40 5.72 -1.91
N HIS A 338 -3.24 5.21 -2.30
CA HIS A 338 -2.43 4.38 -1.40
C HIS A 338 -0.93 4.51 -1.64
N GLY A 339 -0.16 4.34 -0.58
CA GLY A 339 1.29 4.23 -0.64
C GLY A 339 1.74 2.80 -0.90
N LEU A 340 2.56 2.58 -1.93
CA LEU A 340 3.14 1.27 -2.22
C LEU A 340 4.09 0.81 -1.13
N ASP A 341 4.65 1.72 -0.33
CA ASP A 341 5.49 1.41 0.84
C ASP A 341 4.78 1.65 2.18
N ASP A 342 3.46 1.69 2.18
CA ASP A 342 2.67 1.71 3.41
C ASP A 342 2.65 0.33 4.06
N TRP A 343 3.46 0.18 5.10
CA TRP A 343 3.50 -1.01 5.95
C TRP A 343 2.63 -0.92 7.20
N ASN A 344 2.00 0.23 7.44
CA ASN A 344 0.99 0.38 8.48
C ASN A 344 -0.34 -0.17 7.94
N VAL A 345 -0.97 0.57 7.02
CA VAL A 345 -2.14 0.07 6.29
C VAL A 345 -1.63 -0.62 5.03
N LYS A 346 -1.38 -1.92 5.17
CA LYS A 346 -0.71 -2.76 4.17
C LYS A 346 -1.44 -2.75 2.83
N THR A 347 -0.70 -2.91 1.73
CA THR A 347 -1.21 -2.77 0.35
C THR A 347 -2.32 -3.76 -0.02
N LYS A 348 -2.45 -4.89 0.69
CA LYS A 348 -3.60 -5.81 0.52
C LYS A 348 -4.94 -5.08 0.65
N GLN A 349 -5.00 -4.06 1.52
CA GLN A 349 -6.22 -3.30 1.79
C GLN A 349 -6.76 -2.59 0.55
N PHE A 350 -5.90 -1.93 -0.24
CA PHE A 350 -6.35 -1.32 -1.49
C PHE A 350 -6.60 -2.36 -2.58
N ALA A 351 -5.79 -3.42 -2.62
CA ALA A 351 -5.84 -4.41 -3.69
C ALA A 351 -7.17 -5.19 -3.69
N GLN A 352 -7.56 -5.72 -2.53
CA GLN A 352 -8.82 -6.47 -2.40
C GLN A 352 -10.04 -5.56 -2.57
N TRP A 353 -9.93 -4.31 -2.12
CA TRP A 353 -10.98 -3.31 -2.33
C TRP A 353 -11.14 -2.98 -3.80
N TRP A 354 -10.03 -2.76 -4.51
CA TRP A 354 -10.03 -2.49 -5.95
C TRP A 354 -10.69 -3.61 -6.76
N GLU A 355 -10.39 -4.87 -6.43
CA GLU A 355 -11.02 -6.03 -7.08
C GLU A 355 -12.50 -6.13 -6.72
N ALA A 356 -12.89 -5.99 -5.45
CA ALA A 356 -14.30 -6.02 -5.05
C ALA A 356 -15.13 -4.91 -5.73
N LEU A 357 -14.57 -3.71 -5.89
CA LEU A 357 -15.19 -2.62 -6.64
C LEU A 357 -15.34 -2.97 -8.14
N LYS A 358 -14.36 -3.68 -8.71
CA LYS A 358 -14.39 -4.16 -10.09
C LYS A 358 -15.48 -5.19 -10.33
N GLU A 359 -15.55 -6.21 -9.48
CA GLU A 359 -16.53 -7.28 -9.56
C GLU A 359 -17.97 -6.77 -9.46
N ASN A 360 -18.17 -5.66 -8.75
CA ASN A 360 -19.47 -5.02 -8.52
C ASN A 360 -19.78 -3.84 -9.45
N ASP A 361 -19.02 -3.66 -10.53
CA ASP A 361 -19.20 -2.58 -11.52
C ASP A 361 -19.20 -1.17 -10.90
N VAL A 362 -18.51 -0.97 -9.77
CA VAL A 362 -18.40 0.34 -9.12
C VAL A 362 -17.48 1.24 -9.95
N THR A 363 -17.92 2.48 -10.19
CA THR A 363 -17.11 3.47 -10.91
C THR A 363 -15.93 3.89 -10.04
N ARG A 364 -14.72 3.65 -10.51
CA ARG A 364 -13.51 3.79 -9.69
C ARG A 364 -12.30 4.33 -10.46
N LYS A 365 -11.40 4.99 -9.73
CA LYS A 365 -10.03 5.34 -10.14
C LYS A 365 -9.07 5.06 -8.98
N MET A 366 -7.78 4.91 -9.26
CA MET A 366 -6.75 4.62 -8.27
C MET A 366 -5.49 5.45 -8.49
N TRP A 367 -4.86 5.84 -7.39
CA TRP A 367 -3.66 6.67 -7.36
C TRP A 367 -2.65 6.04 -6.39
N LEU A 368 -1.61 5.43 -6.93
CA LEU A 368 -0.56 4.75 -6.16
C LEU A 368 0.72 5.58 -6.15
N HIS A 369 1.24 5.89 -4.97
CA HIS A 369 2.50 6.64 -4.79
C HIS A 369 3.58 5.77 -4.12
N GLN A 370 4.85 6.15 -4.25
CA GLN A 370 5.98 5.41 -3.64
C GLN A 370 6.19 5.73 -2.14
N GLY A 371 5.40 6.64 -1.57
CA GLY A 371 5.44 6.94 -0.13
C GLY A 371 4.87 5.83 0.78
N GLY A 372 5.14 5.95 2.08
CA GLY A 372 4.54 5.12 3.14
C GLY A 372 3.18 5.64 3.63
N HIS A 373 2.87 5.47 4.92
CA HIS A 373 1.58 5.80 5.52
C HIS A 373 1.24 7.30 5.50
N GLY A 374 0.51 7.75 4.48
CA GLY A 374 0.11 9.16 4.34
C GLY A 374 -0.44 9.49 2.95
N GLY A 375 -0.60 10.79 2.68
CA GLY A 375 -1.00 11.29 1.36
C GLY A 375 0.19 11.46 0.42
N THR A 376 -0.10 11.62 -0.88
CA THR A 376 0.90 11.87 -1.91
C THR A 376 1.51 13.29 -1.82
N SER A 377 2.78 13.42 -2.20
CA SER A 377 3.46 14.72 -2.37
C SER A 377 3.42 15.26 -3.81
N ALA A 378 2.73 14.56 -4.72
CA ALA A 378 2.59 14.96 -6.11
C ALA A 378 1.94 16.35 -6.24
N ASN A 379 2.58 17.24 -6.99
CA ASN A 379 2.15 18.65 -7.06
C ASN A 379 0.76 18.86 -7.68
N ASN A 380 0.25 17.90 -8.45
CA ASN A 380 -1.07 17.96 -9.08
C ASN A 380 -2.17 17.23 -8.28
N TRP A 381 -1.86 16.63 -7.13
CA TRP A 381 -2.86 15.88 -6.36
C TRP A 381 -4.08 16.73 -5.97
N GLN A 382 -3.88 17.93 -5.44
CA GLN A 382 -4.99 18.82 -5.06
C GLN A 382 -5.90 19.18 -6.26
N GLU A 383 -5.33 19.27 -7.46
CA GLU A 383 -6.06 19.50 -8.70
C GLU A 383 -6.90 18.27 -9.08
N THR A 384 -6.31 17.06 -9.03
CA THR A 384 -7.01 15.79 -9.26
C THR A 384 -8.18 15.62 -8.28
N GLU A 385 -7.94 15.84 -6.99
CA GLU A 385 -8.95 15.76 -5.93
C GLU A 385 -10.12 16.73 -6.19
N ASN A 386 -9.80 17.98 -6.57
CA ASN A 386 -10.82 18.97 -6.89
C ASN A 386 -11.62 18.60 -8.14
N ARG A 387 -10.97 18.16 -9.22
CA ARG A 387 -11.65 17.73 -10.45
C ARG A 387 -12.58 16.54 -10.18
N TRP A 388 -12.15 15.60 -9.33
CA TRP A 388 -12.97 14.46 -8.93
C TRP A 388 -14.22 14.89 -8.15
N PHE A 389 -14.08 15.75 -7.13
CA PHE A 389 -15.23 16.29 -6.40
C PHE A 389 -16.14 17.15 -7.29
N ASP A 390 -15.59 18.01 -8.13
CA ASP A 390 -16.35 18.82 -9.08
C ASP A 390 -17.20 17.93 -10.02
N TYR A 391 -16.65 16.81 -10.47
CA TYR A 391 -17.36 15.86 -11.33
C TYR A 391 -18.51 15.15 -10.59
N TRP A 392 -18.26 14.64 -9.38
CA TRP A 392 -19.25 13.80 -8.68
C TRP A 392 -20.24 14.57 -7.79
N LEU A 393 -19.88 15.76 -7.33
CA LEU A 393 -20.71 16.56 -6.41
C LEU A 393 -21.43 17.70 -7.12
N TYR A 394 -20.82 18.29 -8.14
CA TYR A 394 -21.39 19.33 -8.99
C TYR A 394 -21.74 18.86 -10.40
N GLY A 395 -21.32 17.66 -10.82
CA GLY A 395 -21.61 17.19 -12.17
C GLY A 395 -20.83 17.93 -13.26
N ILE A 396 -19.71 18.59 -12.94
CA ILE A 396 -18.94 19.39 -13.91
C ILE A 396 -18.14 18.45 -14.82
N GLU A 397 -18.34 18.58 -16.14
CA GLU A 397 -17.60 17.80 -17.13
C GLU A 397 -16.22 18.42 -17.37
N ASN A 398 -15.20 17.90 -16.68
CA ASN A 398 -13.83 18.41 -16.66
C ASN A 398 -12.79 17.39 -17.17
N GLY A 399 -13.23 16.28 -17.77
CA GLY A 399 -12.38 15.27 -18.38
C GLY A 399 -11.67 14.31 -17.42
N ILE A 400 -11.90 14.38 -16.10
CA ILE A 400 -11.26 13.47 -15.13
C ILE A 400 -11.59 11.99 -15.42
N MET A 401 -12.78 11.74 -15.99
CA MET A 401 -13.25 10.41 -16.38
C MET A 401 -12.80 9.97 -17.78
N ASP A 402 -12.18 10.87 -18.57
CA ASP A 402 -11.60 10.52 -19.88
C ASP A 402 -10.15 10.01 -19.76
N GLU A 403 -9.52 10.24 -18.61
CA GLU A 403 -8.17 9.78 -18.28
C GLU A 403 -8.16 8.29 -17.88
N PRO A 404 -7.03 7.58 -18.06
CA PRO A 404 -6.87 6.21 -17.54
C PRO A 404 -7.21 6.13 -16.04
N ILE A 405 -7.67 4.96 -15.61
CA ILE A 405 -8.27 4.82 -14.27
C ILE A 405 -7.22 4.60 -13.17
N VAL A 406 -5.97 4.29 -13.51
CA VAL A 406 -4.90 4.12 -12.53
C VAL A 406 -3.72 5.05 -12.86
N ASP A 407 -3.30 5.83 -11.89
CA ASP A 407 -2.05 6.60 -11.89
C ASP A 407 -1.07 5.96 -10.89
N ILE A 408 0.15 5.65 -11.32
CA ILE A 408 1.18 4.98 -10.50
C ILE A 408 2.49 5.78 -10.58
N GLU A 409 3.01 6.17 -9.42
CA GLU A 409 4.37 6.69 -9.26
C GLU A 409 5.39 5.55 -9.33
N ARG A 410 6.43 5.73 -10.13
CA ARG A 410 7.56 4.82 -10.28
C ARG A 410 8.66 5.15 -9.29
N GLU A 411 9.55 4.20 -9.09
CA GLU A 411 10.69 4.25 -8.16
C GLU A 411 11.63 5.44 -8.46
N ASP A 412 11.65 5.92 -9.72
CA ASP A 412 12.39 7.11 -10.15
C ASP A 412 11.64 8.45 -9.92
N GLY A 413 10.43 8.40 -9.36
CA GLY A 413 9.54 9.53 -9.09
C GLY A 413 8.73 10.00 -10.30
N SER A 414 8.79 9.29 -11.44
CA SER A 414 7.92 9.56 -12.59
C SER A 414 6.52 9.00 -12.38
N TRP A 415 5.53 9.55 -13.08
CA TRP A 415 4.14 9.08 -13.03
C TRP A 415 3.76 8.40 -14.33
N SER A 416 3.09 7.26 -14.21
CA SER A 416 2.59 6.46 -15.33
C SER A 416 1.09 6.24 -15.20
N GLN A 417 0.39 6.19 -16.34
CA GLN A 417 -1.05 5.98 -16.40
C GLN A 417 -1.35 4.63 -17.02
N GLU A 418 -2.22 3.85 -16.36
CA GLU A 418 -2.54 2.48 -16.72
C GLU A 418 -4.05 2.27 -16.91
N ALA A 419 -4.38 1.28 -17.74
CA ALA A 419 -5.77 0.96 -18.06
C ALA A 419 -6.50 0.24 -16.90
N ASP A 420 -5.78 -0.49 -16.07
CA ASP A 420 -6.27 -1.15 -14.85
C ASP A 420 -5.06 -1.54 -13.97
N TRP A 421 -5.36 -2.01 -12.76
CA TRP A 421 -4.40 -2.68 -11.88
C TRP A 421 -5.04 -3.99 -11.34
N PRO A 422 -4.29 -5.10 -11.21
CA PRO A 422 -2.99 -5.37 -11.83
C PRO A 422 -2.92 -5.00 -13.31
N ALA A 423 -1.72 -4.74 -13.81
CA ALA A 423 -1.52 -4.36 -15.21
C ALA A 423 -2.20 -5.35 -16.17
N VAL A 424 -2.82 -4.85 -17.24
CA VAL A 424 -3.68 -5.66 -18.14
C VAL A 424 -2.92 -6.72 -18.94
N ASP A 425 -1.62 -6.56 -19.09
CA ASP A 425 -0.68 -7.44 -19.78
C ASP A 425 0.21 -8.24 -18.81
N MET A 426 -0.17 -8.28 -17.53
CA MET A 426 0.47 -9.12 -16.53
C MET A 426 0.27 -10.61 -16.84
N GLU A 427 1.31 -11.40 -16.60
CA GLU A 427 1.32 -12.86 -16.69
C GLU A 427 1.81 -13.49 -15.37
N GLU A 428 1.08 -14.48 -14.87
CA GLU A 428 1.49 -15.28 -13.72
C GLU A 428 2.73 -16.12 -14.06
N THR A 429 3.80 -15.90 -13.32
CA THR A 429 5.13 -16.46 -13.58
C THR A 429 5.61 -17.24 -12.37
N THR A 430 5.68 -18.57 -12.49
CA THR A 430 6.14 -19.46 -11.41
C THR A 430 7.64 -19.69 -11.47
N LEU A 431 8.32 -19.45 -10.35
CA LEU A 431 9.72 -19.79 -10.11
C LEU A 431 9.81 -20.91 -9.07
N HIS A 432 10.53 -21.97 -9.41
CA HIS A 432 10.75 -23.12 -8.54
C HIS A 432 12.05 -22.96 -7.75
N PHE A 433 12.04 -23.42 -6.50
CA PHE A 433 13.18 -23.31 -5.61
C PHE A 433 14.15 -24.45 -5.91
N ASN A 434 15.45 -24.15 -5.89
CA ASN A 434 16.51 -25.13 -6.07
C ASN A 434 17.45 -25.04 -4.87
N ALA A 435 17.76 -26.20 -4.31
CA ALA A 435 18.57 -26.32 -3.11
C ALA A 435 19.97 -25.73 -3.33
N ALA A 436 20.50 -25.10 -2.30
CA ALA A 436 21.85 -24.59 -2.25
C ALA A 436 22.89 -25.73 -2.23
N ASN A 437 24.12 -25.42 -2.64
CA ASN A 437 25.26 -26.24 -2.24
C ASN A 437 25.63 -25.94 -0.77
N ASP A 438 26.45 -26.81 -0.17
CA ASP A 438 26.92 -26.64 1.21
C ASP A 438 27.52 -25.24 1.46
N GLY A 439 26.82 -24.40 2.23
CA GLY A 439 27.28 -23.08 2.65
C GLY A 439 26.80 -21.90 1.80
N GLU A 440 26.05 -22.15 0.73
CA GLU A 440 25.57 -21.14 -0.23
C GLU A 440 24.07 -20.85 -0.04
N GLY A 441 23.57 -19.82 -0.72
CA GLY A 441 22.14 -19.60 -0.96
C GLY A 441 21.62 -20.45 -2.13
N GLY A 442 20.31 -20.71 -2.13
CA GLY A 442 19.64 -21.45 -3.21
C GLY A 442 19.34 -20.59 -4.44
N THR A 443 18.77 -21.20 -5.48
CA THR A 443 18.42 -20.48 -6.72
C THR A 443 16.95 -20.65 -7.09
N LEU A 444 16.41 -19.66 -7.81
CA LEU A 444 15.08 -19.67 -8.41
C LEU A 444 15.20 -19.89 -9.92
N SER A 445 14.34 -20.74 -10.48
CA SER A 445 14.29 -20.95 -11.93
C SER A 445 12.89 -21.24 -12.44
N MET A 446 12.64 -20.87 -13.69
CA MET A 446 11.38 -21.14 -14.41
C MET A 446 11.18 -22.63 -14.76
N GLY A 447 12.23 -23.45 -14.65
CA GLY A 447 12.19 -24.88 -14.96
C GLY A 447 11.76 -25.68 -13.73
N ALA A 448 11.23 -26.88 -13.94
CA ALA A 448 10.96 -27.78 -12.83
C ALA A 448 12.25 -28.03 -12.02
N SER A 449 12.16 -27.96 -10.70
CA SER A 449 13.32 -28.24 -9.86
C SER A 449 13.75 -29.71 -9.98
N SER A 450 15.05 -29.92 -10.12
CA SER A 450 15.71 -31.24 -10.02
C SER A 450 16.19 -31.53 -8.59
N SER A 451 15.95 -30.62 -7.64
CA SER A 451 16.52 -30.67 -6.29
C SER A 451 15.90 -31.79 -5.46
N ASP A 452 16.72 -32.77 -5.09
CA ASP A 452 16.41 -33.81 -4.12
C ASP A 452 16.98 -33.43 -2.75
N GLY A 453 16.15 -33.32 -1.71
CA GLY A 453 16.62 -33.10 -0.34
C GLY A 453 15.80 -32.10 0.45
N THR A 454 16.36 -31.68 1.58
CA THR A 454 15.78 -30.70 2.49
C THR A 454 16.85 -29.75 3.02
N GLU A 455 16.43 -28.55 3.40
CA GLU A 455 17.25 -27.51 4.02
C GLU A 455 16.58 -27.05 5.31
N ASP A 456 17.39 -26.76 6.34
CA ASP A 456 16.91 -26.45 7.68
C ASP A 456 17.32 -25.03 8.08
N PHE A 457 16.44 -24.34 8.79
CA PHE A 457 16.77 -23.12 9.51
C PHE A 457 16.10 -23.11 10.89
N ILE A 458 16.64 -22.30 11.80
CA ILE A 458 16.19 -22.19 13.18
C ILE A 458 15.66 -20.78 13.43
N ASP A 459 14.43 -20.67 13.91
CA ASP A 459 13.84 -19.39 14.26
C ASP A 459 14.58 -18.71 15.43
N ASP A 460 14.91 -17.43 15.25
CA ASP A 460 15.27 -16.50 16.31
C ASP A 460 14.51 -15.19 16.08
N PRO A 461 13.39 -14.95 16.81
CA PRO A 461 12.52 -13.80 16.57
C PRO A 461 13.15 -12.46 16.96
N MET A 462 14.36 -12.45 17.50
CA MET A 462 15.09 -11.23 17.85
C MET A 462 15.93 -10.70 16.69
N ILE A 463 16.03 -11.45 15.58
CA ILE A 463 16.72 -11.01 14.36
C ILE A 463 15.71 -10.32 13.46
N GLU A 464 16.02 -9.10 13.02
CA GLU A 464 15.15 -8.33 12.14
C GLU A 464 15.19 -8.87 10.71
N ALA A 465 14.06 -8.78 9.99
CA ALA A 465 13.94 -9.24 8.60
C ALA A 465 15.02 -8.63 7.68
N GLY A 466 15.36 -7.35 7.86
CA GLY A 466 16.43 -6.69 7.11
C GLY A 466 17.81 -7.30 7.34
N GLN A 467 18.10 -7.83 8.54
CA GLN A 467 19.35 -8.54 8.82
C GLN A 467 19.36 -9.94 8.20
N LEU A 468 18.19 -10.56 8.08
CA LEU A 468 18.02 -11.80 7.34
C LEU A 468 17.92 -11.58 5.84
N ALA A 469 17.94 -10.35 5.32
CA ALA A 469 17.88 -10.11 3.87
C ALA A 469 19.27 -9.98 3.24
N VAL A 470 20.28 -9.52 3.99
CA VAL A 470 21.64 -9.26 3.47
C VAL A 470 22.40 -10.54 3.12
N ASP A 471 23.51 -10.42 2.40
CA ASP A 471 24.42 -11.53 2.06
C ASP A 471 23.71 -12.78 1.47
N PRO A 472 22.85 -12.64 0.44
CA PRO A 472 22.00 -13.71 -0.07
C PRO A 472 22.74 -14.87 -0.74
N GLN A 473 24.02 -14.69 -1.04
CA GLN A 473 24.89 -15.71 -1.62
C GLN A 473 25.32 -16.78 -0.59
N TRP A 474 25.16 -16.50 0.72
CA TRP A 474 25.62 -17.37 1.79
C TRP A 474 24.47 -17.96 2.60
N SER A 475 24.67 -19.20 3.05
CA SER A 475 23.77 -19.83 4.01
C SER A 475 23.79 -19.08 5.34
N ASP A 476 22.62 -18.92 5.96
CA ASP A 476 22.46 -18.38 7.29
C ASP A 476 21.64 -19.37 8.14
N PRO A 477 22.00 -19.64 9.41
CA PRO A 477 21.28 -20.63 10.22
C PRO A 477 19.84 -20.23 10.56
N ASN A 478 19.43 -18.98 10.34
CA ASN A 478 18.14 -18.42 10.73
C ASN A 478 17.20 -18.11 9.54
N ARG A 479 17.61 -18.40 8.30
CA ARG A 479 16.76 -18.25 7.10
C ARG A 479 17.16 -19.20 5.98
N LEU A 480 16.30 -19.33 4.98
CA LEU A 480 16.66 -19.83 3.65
C LEU A 480 16.49 -18.69 2.63
N VAL A 481 17.36 -18.63 1.63
CA VAL A 481 17.33 -17.60 0.57
C VAL A 481 17.47 -18.26 -0.79
N TYR A 482 16.68 -17.80 -1.75
CA TYR A 482 16.69 -18.30 -3.13
C TYR A 482 16.71 -17.12 -4.11
N LEU A 483 17.67 -17.10 -5.03
CA LEU A 483 17.86 -15.99 -5.98
C LEU A 483 17.55 -16.39 -7.43
N SER A 484 16.85 -15.53 -8.16
CA SER A 484 16.80 -15.60 -9.62
C SER A 484 18.18 -15.32 -10.22
N PRO A 485 18.42 -15.65 -11.50
CA PRO A 485 19.51 -15.05 -12.26
C PRO A 485 19.40 -13.52 -12.28
N ALA A 486 20.52 -12.84 -12.50
CA ALA A 486 20.52 -11.40 -12.76
C ALA A 486 19.68 -11.11 -14.01
N LEU A 487 18.73 -10.19 -13.87
CA LEU A 487 17.79 -9.85 -14.93
C LEU A 487 18.53 -9.19 -16.10
N THR A 488 18.25 -9.62 -17.33
CA THR A 488 18.87 -9.00 -18.51
C THR A 488 18.12 -7.76 -19.00
N GLU A 489 16.86 -7.61 -18.59
CA GLU A 489 15.95 -6.53 -18.95
C GLU A 489 15.12 -6.15 -17.71
N GLU A 490 14.40 -5.04 -17.80
CA GLU A 490 13.48 -4.61 -16.75
C GLU A 490 12.30 -5.59 -16.62
N VAL A 491 11.94 -5.92 -15.38
CA VAL A 491 10.79 -6.77 -15.04
C VAL A 491 9.95 -6.06 -14.00
N ARG A 492 8.64 -5.95 -14.24
CA ARG A 492 7.72 -5.30 -13.29
C ARG A 492 6.82 -6.31 -12.62
N LEU A 493 6.76 -6.28 -11.31
CA LEU A 493 5.71 -6.91 -10.52
C LEU A 493 4.48 -6.00 -10.52
N SER A 494 3.29 -6.54 -10.80
CA SER A 494 2.03 -5.81 -10.68
C SER A 494 0.96 -6.77 -10.19
N GLY A 495 0.65 -6.77 -8.89
CA GLY A 495 -0.34 -7.65 -8.28
C GLY A 495 0.17 -8.33 -7.00
N THR A 496 -0.43 -9.47 -6.67
CA THR A 496 -0.18 -10.25 -5.45
C THR A 496 0.77 -11.42 -5.71
N PRO A 497 1.99 -11.44 -5.15
CA PRO A 497 2.83 -12.64 -5.14
C PRO A 497 2.22 -13.73 -4.25
N GLU A 498 2.38 -14.99 -4.64
CA GLU A 498 1.98 -16.16 -3.85
C GLU A 498 3.20 -17.07 -3.63
N VAL A 499 3.39 -17.55 -2.40
CA VAL A 499 4.46 -18.50 -2.08
C VAL A 499 3.88 -19.82 -1.61
N LYS A 500 4.53 -20.90 -2.02
CA LYS A 500 4.18 -22.26 -1.62
C LYS A 500 5.42 -23.03 -1.25
N ILE A 501 5.45 -23.57 -0.04
CA ILE A 501 6.55 -24.38 0.44
C ILE A 501 6.10 -25.76 0.90
N LYS A 502 6.91 -26.77 0.60
CA LYS A 502 6.84 -28.08 1.25
C LYS A 502 7.77 -28.06 2.45
N ALA A 503 7.24 -28.22 3.67
CA ALA A 503 8.05 -28.15 4.87
C ALA A 503 7.54 -29.03 6.01
N SER A 504 8.41 -29.34 6.97
CA SER A 504 8.07 -29.87 8.29
C SER A 504 8.61 -28.95 9.38
N ILE A 505 7.95 -28.94 10.53
CA ILE A 505 8.27 -28.07 11.67
C ILE A 505 8.37 -28.96 12.91
N ASP A 506 9.36 -28.73 13.79
CA ASP A 506 9.60 -29.56 14.97
C ASP A 506 8.66 -29.28 16.16
N ARG A 507 7.76 -28.30 16.00
CA ARG A 507 6.75 -27.85 16.96
C ARG A 507 5.33 -27.94 16.39
N PRO A 508 4.29 -27.93 17.25
CA PRO A 508 2.89 -28.00 16.82
C PRO A 508 2.32 -26.67 16.28
N ALA A 509 3.06 -25.56 16.42
CA ALA A 509 2.75 -24.23 15.90
C ALA A 509 4.08 -23.49 15.61
N ALA A 510 4.06 -22.57 14.65
CA ALA A 510 5.18 -21.71 14.26
C ALA A 510 4.64 -20.48 13.51
N ASN A 511 5.45 -19.45 13.34
CA ASN A 511 5.19 -18.46 12.29
C ASN A 511 5.88 -18.95 11.01
N LEU A 512 5.29 -18.66 9.85
CA LEU A 512 5.98 -18.72 8.56
C LEU A 512 5.90 -17.36 7.88
N THR A 513 7.05 -16.89 7.40
CA THR A 513 7.18 -15.62 6.70
C THR A 513 7.98 -15.81 5.42
N ALA A 514 7.51 -15.20 4.33
CA ALA A 514 8.27 -15.04 3.11
C ALA A 514 8.53 -13.55 2.86
N LEU A 515 9.76 -13.21 2.46
CA LEU A 515 10.13 -11.89 1.95
C LEU A 515 10.41 -12.00 0.46
N LEU A 516 9.88 -11.05 -0.31
CA LEU A 516 10.25 -10.82 -1.70
C LEU A 516 11.22 -9.65 -1.70
N VAL A 517 12.41 -9.87 -2.22
CA VAL A 517 13.53 -8.93 -2.10
C VAL A 517 14.08 -8.59 -3.48
N ASP A 518 14.29 -7.31 -3.73
CA ASP A 518 15.03 -6.81 -4.88
C ASP A 518 16.51 -6.65 -4.48
N TYR A 519 17.38 -7.42 -5.14
CA TYR A 519 18.81 -7.39 -4.90
C TYR A 519 19.53 -6.60 -6.01
N SER A 520 19.90 -5.35 -5.70
CA SER A 520 20.69 -4.49 -6.58
C SER A 520 22.21 -4.63 -6.36
N GLY A 521 22.67 -5.78 -5.82
CA GLY A 521 24.03 -6.00 -5.34
C GLY A 521 24.04 -6.16 -3.83
N SER A 522 24.95 -5.48 -3.13
CA SER A 522 25.09 -5.60 -1.66
C SER A 522 23.99 -4.95 -0.79
N SER A 523 23.04 -4.22 -1.37
CA SER A 523 21.96 -3.53 -0.63
C SER A 523 20.58 -4.09 -1.03
N PRO A 524 19.99 -5.00 -0.24
CA PRO A 524 18.67 -5.54 -0.52
C PRO A 524 17.55 -4.56 -0.18
N GLU A 525 16.48 -4.59 -0.98
CA GLU A 525 15.22 -3.92 -0.71
C GLU A 525 14.10 -4.96 -0.51
N ILE A 526 13.44 -4.96 0.64
CA ILE A 526 12.30 -5.85 0.90
C ILE A 526 11.08 -5.24 0.21
N VAL A 527 10.77 -5.73 -0.99
CA VAL A 527 9.65 -5.28 -1.82
C VAL A 527 8.32 -5.72 -1.22
N SER A 528 8.20 -7.00 -0.84
CA SER A 528 6.96 -7.55 -0.28
C SER A 528 7.22 -8.55 0.87
N ARG A 529 6.20 -8.79 1.68
CA ARG A 529 6.18 -9.72 2.81
C ARG A 529 4.88 -10.51 2.80
N GLY A 530 4.91 -11.76 3.24
CA GLY A 530 3.71 -12.57 3.47
C GLY A 530 3.88 -13.42 4.72
N TRP A 531 2.83 -13.52 5.53
CA TRP A 531 2.82 -14.23 6.81
C TRP A 531 1.72 -15.28 6.84
N MET A 532 1.95 -16.36 7.58
CA MET A 532 1.00 -17.46 7.77
C MET A 532 1.19 -18.15 9.13
N ASP A 533 0.08 -18.54 9.77
CA ASP A 533 0.09 -19.62 10.77
C ASP A 533 -0.05 -20.98 10.04
N PRO A 534 0.92 -21.91 10.15
CA PRO A 534 0.85 -23.28 9.65
C PRO A 534 -0.41 -24.07 10.06
N GLN A 535 -1.02 -23.73 11.19
CA GLN A 535 -2.26 -24.32 11.67
C GLN A 535 -3.44 -23.97 10.74
N ASN A 536 -3.37 -22.84 10.04
CA ASN A 536 -4.38 -22.33 9.12
C ASN A 536 -4.16 -22.74 7.66
N ARG A 537 -3.30 -23.75 7.40
CA ARG A 537 -3.01 -24.31 6.05
C ARG A 537 -4.22 -24.74 5.19
N HIS A 538 -5.42 -24.81 5.77
CA HIS A 538 -6.65 -25.22 5.09
C HIS A 538 -7.78 -24.19 5.21
N SER A 539 -7.73 -23.29 6.19
CA SER A 539 -8.75 -22.27 6.44
C SER A 539 -8.18 -21.19 7.36
N VAL A 540 -8.53 -19.93 7.09
CA VAL A 540 -8.26 -18.81 8.01
C VAL A 540 -9.21 -18.80 9.22
N GLU A 541 -10.35 -19.49 9.14
CA GLU A 541 -11.36 -19.53 10.22
C GLU A 541 -11.12 -20.63 11.27
N GLN A 542 -10.18 -21.54 10.99
CA GLN A 542 -9.99 -22.71 11.85
C GLN A 542 -8.55 -23.17 11.87
N SER A 543 -7.92 -22.97 13.02
CA SER A 543 -6.65 -23.55 13.38
C SER A 543 -6.72 -25.09 13.52
N GLU A 544 -5.85 -25.80 12.78
CA GLU A 544 -5.63 -27.24 12.90
C GLU A 544 -4.16 -27.52 13.25
N SER A 545 -3.88 -27.93 14.49
CA SER A 545 -2.51 -28.22 14.94
C SER A 545 -1.73 -29.14 13.97
N ILE A 546 -0.48 -28.78 13.70
CA ILE A 546 0.42 -29.61 12.90
C ILE A 546 1.06 -30.72 13.76
N VAL A 547 1.37 -31.84 13.13
CA VAL A 547 2.14 -32.93 13.76
C VAL A 547 3.64 -32.63 13.61
N PRO A 548 4.41 -32.48 14.71
CA PRO A 548 5.84 -32.21 14.63
C PRO A 548 6.62 -33.20 13.75
N GLY A 549 7.46 -32.67 12.86
CA GLY A 549 8.30 -33.42 11.92
C GLY A 549 7.54 -34.13 10.80
N GLN A 550 6.24 -33.85 10.62
CA GLN A 550 5.48 -34.31 9.46
C GLN A 550 5.53 -33.25 8.36
N ASP A 551 5.75 -33.67 7.10
CA ASP A 551 5.74 -32.75 5.97
C ASP A 551 4.33 -32.32 5.58
N TYR A 552 4.11 -31.00 5.51
CA TYR A 552 2.91 -30.36 4.98
C TYR A 552 3.27 -29.52 3.75
N THR A 553 2.25 -29.00 3.07
CA THR A 553 2.39 -27.95 2.06
C THR A 553 1.69 -26.73 2.63
N PHE A 554 2.39 -25.61 2.63
CA PHE A 554 1.93 -24.31 3.11
C PHE A 554 1.91 -23.37 1.91
N GLU A 555 0.84 -22.60 1.77
CA GLU A 555 0.57 -21.72 0.62
C GLU A 555 -0.08 -20.46 1.15
N TRP A 556 0.47 -19.30 0.82
CA TRP A 556 -0.07 -18.01 1.25
C TRP A 556 0.32 -16.85 0.33
N ASP A 557 -0.54 -15.85 0.31
CA ASP A 557 -0.31 -14.60 -0.40
C ASP A 557 0.66 -13.68 0.34
N MET A 558 1.42 -12.91 -0.42
CA MET A 558 2.23 -11.80 0.05
C MET A 558 1.48 -10.47 -0.15
N GLN A 559 2.02 -9.38 0.40
CA GLN A 559 1.45 -8.06 0.17
C GLN A 559 1.51 -7.68 -1.33
N PRO A 560 0.41 -7.24 -1.95
CA PRO A 560 0.39 -6.84 -3.35
C PRO A 560 1.26 -5.62 -3.60
N LYS A 561 1.96 -5.58 -4.73
CA LYS A 561 2.89 -4.49 -5.06
C LYS A 561 2.81 -4.12 -6.54
N ASP A 562 3.31 -2.93 -6.84
CA ASP A 562 3.65 -2.51 -8.21
C ASP A 562 5.10 -2.02 -8.16
N HIS A 563 6.05 -2.88 -8.56
CA HIS A 563 7.49 -2.67 -8.37
C HIS A 563 8.26 -3.01 -9.62
N VAL A 564 9.27 -2.21 -9.96
CA VAL A 564 10.13 -2.42 -11.13
C VAL A 564 11.52 -2.92 -10.71
N PHE A 565 11.80 -4.20 -11.01
CA PHE A 565 13.14 -4.77 -10.93
C PHE A 565 13.98 -4.34 -12.13
N GLN A 566 15.10 -3.68 -11.87
CA GLN A 566 15.97 -3.15 -12.91
C GLN A 566 16.88 -4.23 -13.54
N PRO A 567 17.38 -4.01 -14.78
CA PRO A 567 18.42 -4.88 -15.34
C PRO A 567 19.62 -5.01 -14.40
N GLY A 568 20.11 -6.23 -14.22
CA GLY A 568 21.19 -6.59 -13.30
C GLY A 568 20.76 -6.88 -11.89
N HIS A 569 19.54 -6.52 -11.50
CA HIS A 569 19.02 -6.94 -10.21
C HIS A 569 18.67 -8.43 -10.21
N GLN A 570 18.55 -9.00 -9.01
CA GLN A 570 18.04 -10.35 -8.80
C GLN A 570 16.77 -10.31 -7.96
N ILE A 571 15.78 -11.09 -8.33
CA ILE A 571 14.59 -11.34 -7.51
C ILE A 571 14.96 -12.42 -6.50
N GLY A 572 14.76 -12.16 -5.22
CA GLY A 572 15.02 -13.14 -4.18
C GLY A 572 13.82 -13.42 -3.30
N ILE A 573 13.74 -14.67 -2.84
CA ILE A 573 12.79 -15.11 -1.82
C ILE A 573 13.56 -15.51 -0.57
N VAL A 574 13.25 -14.88 0.56
CA VAL A 574 13.75 -15.27 1.87
C VAL A 574 12.64 -15.96 2.64
N ILE A 575 12.87 -17.20 3.06
CA ILE A 575 11.98 -17.94 3.96
C ILE A 575 12.54 -17.84 5.38
N MET A 576 11.72 -17.35 6.30
CA MET A 576 12.00 -17.24 7.72
C MET A 576 10.75 -17.59 8.53
N ALA A 577 10.85 -17.63 9.85
CA ALA A 577 9.72 -17.94 10.72
C ALA A 577 9.12 -16.66 11.30
N SER A 578 9.66 -16.16 12.41
CA SER A 578 9.12 -14.98 13.09
C SER A 578 9.65 -13.68 12.50
N ASP A 579 8.76 -12.77 12.10
CA ASP A 579 9.13 -11.43 11.66
C ASP A 579 9.10 -10.49 12.88
N HIS A 580 10.28 -10.11 13.37
CA HIS A 580 10.45 -9.30 14.58
C HIS A 580 9.55 -8.04 14.61
N GLU A 581 9.35 -7.45 13.44
CA GLU A 581 8.65 -6.19 13.26
C GLU A 581 7.12 -6.35 13.24
N TYR A 582 6.59 -7.57 13.03
CA TYR A 582 5.16 -7.79 12.75
C TYR A 582 4.51 -8.94 13.53
N THR A 583 5.18 -10.08 13.73
CA THR A 583 4.54 -11.28 14.31
C THR A 583 4.70 -11.34 15.82
N ILE A 584 3.98 -12.26 16.46
CA ILE A 584 4.33 -12.77 17.80
C ILE A 584 5.76 -13.34 17.77
N ARG A 585 6.50 -13.19 18.87
CA ARG A 585 7.92 -13.52 19.04
C ARG A 585 8.11 -14.68 20.06
N PRO A 586 7.88 -15.94 19.63
CA PRO A 586 8.03 -17.11 20.50
C PRO A 586 9.48 -17.38 20.90
N PRO A 587 9.75 -18.10 22.01
CA PRO A 587 11.12 -18.46 22.37
C PRO A 587 11.86 -19.16 21.23
N ALA A 588 13.04 -18.61 20.88
CA ALA A 588 13.90 -19.09 19.80
C ALA A 588 14.13 -20.61 19.83
N GLY A 589 14.42 -21.18 18.66
CA GLY A 589 14.74 -22.60 18.51
C GLY A 589 13.62 -23.45 17.92
N THR A 590 12.66 -22.87 17.20
CA THR A 590 11.79 -23.65 16.31
C THR A 590 12.59 -24.02 15.08
N GLU A 591 12.66 -25.30 14.73
CA GLU A 591 13.39 -25.79 13.55
C GLU A 591 12.40 -26.05 12.41
N ILE A 592 12.68 -25.48 11.25
CA ILE A 592 11.86 -25.61 10.05
C ILE A 592 12.72 -26.26 8.97
N THR A 593 12.24 -27.39 8.44
CA THR A 593 12.86 -28.16 7.38
C THR A 593 12.06 -27.98 6.10
N VAL A 594 12.60 -27.30 5.10
CA VAL A 594 11.98 -27.05 3.79
C VAL A 594 12.50 -28.06 2.76
N ALA A 595 11.66 -28.49 1.83
CA ALA A 595 12.04 -29.30 0.67
C ALA A 595 11.97 -28.45 -0.61
N PRO A 596 13.08 -27.79 -1.02
CA PRO A 596 13.09 -26.78 -2.09
C PRO A 596 12.52 -27.30 -3.41
N GLY A 597 12.83 -28.54 -3.79
CA GLY A 597 12.33 -29.13 -5.04
C GLY A 597 10.81 -29.33 -5.12
N ASN A 598 10.07 -29.07 -4.04
CA ASN A 598 8.60 -29.08 -4.00
C ASN A 598 8.02 -27.73 -3.55
N SER A 599 8.81 -26.66 -3.65
CA SER A 599 8.46 -25.29 -3.26
C SER A 599 8.58 -24.37 -4.48
N GLU A 600 7.73 -23.35 -4.52
CA GLU A 600 7.62 -22.40 -5.62
C GLU A 600 7.11 -21.04 -5.13
N VAL A 601 7.39 -20.01 -5.93
CA VAL A 601 6.77 -18.70 -5.81
C VAL A 601 6.13 -18.36 -7.16
N THR A 602 4.92 -17.82 -7.13
CA THR A 602 4.23 -17.31 -8.32
C THR A 602 4.19 -15.78 -8.23
N LEU A 603 4.68 -15.13 -9.28
CA LEU A 603 4.80 -13.68 -9.37
C LEU A 603 3.94 -13.15 -10.54
N PRO A 604 3.10 -12.14 -10.32
CA PRO A 604 2.38 -11.46 -11.39
C PRO A 604 3.28 -10.47 -12.12
N ILE A 605 3.84 -10.89 -13.25
CA ILE A 605 4.93 -10.18 -13.95
C ILE A 605 4.43 -9.49 -15.23
N VAL A 606 4.92 -8.28 -15.47
CA VAL A 606 4.86 -7.55 -16.73
C VAL A 606 6.27 -7.42 -17.29
N GLY A 607 6.46 -7.80 -18.56
CA GLY A 607 7.76 -7.71 -19.24
C GLY A 607 8.16 -9.00 -19.95
N ASP A 608 9.42 -9.09 -20.36
CA ASP A 608 9.94 -10.30 -21.02
C ASP A 608 10.40 -11.33 -19.97
N ILE A 609 9.59 -12.36 -19.75
CA ILE A 609 9.88 -13.45 -18.81
C ILE A 609 11.15 -14.22 -19.20
N GLU A 610 11.59 -14.18 -20.48
CA GLU A 610 12.86 -14.79 -20.87
C GLU A 610 14.07 -14.15 -20.17
N SER A 611 13.96 -12.89 -19.74
CA SER A 611 15.01 -12.18 -18.99
C SER A 611 15.29 -12.77 -17.61
N MET A 612 14.34 -13.54 -17.05
CA MET A 612 14.48 -14.24 -15.77
C MET A 612 15.17 -15.60 -15.90
N LYS A 613 15.51 -16.04 -17.13
CA LYS A 613 16.19 -17.32 -17.37
C LYS A 613 17.70 -17.16 -17.34
N ILE A 614 18.36 -18.11 -16.68
CA ILE A 614 19.83 -18.19 -16.63
C ILE A 614 20.41 -18.31 -18.05
N SER A 615 21.34 -17.43 -18.42
CA SER A 615 21.97 -17.41 -19.73
C SER A 615 23.40 -16.85 -19.65
N ALA A 616 24.15 -16.91 -20.76
CA ALA A 616 25.41 -16.19 -20.83
C ALA A 616 25.20 -14.68 -20.69
N ALA A 617 24.06 -14.14 -21.12
CA ALA A 617 23.74 -12.72 -20.98
C ALA A 617 23.48 -12.33 -19.52
N SER A 618 22.74 -13.12 -18.74
CA SER A 618 22.54 -12.84 -17.31
C SER A 618 23.86 -12.92 -16.53
N LEU A 619 24.75 -13.86 -16.88
CA LEU A 619 26.11 -13.92 -16.34
C LEU A 619 26.94 -12.69 -16.70
N GLN A 620 26.79 -12.14 -17.91
CA GLN A 620 27.46 -10.89 -18.29
C GLN A 620 26.95 -9.72 -17.45
N THR A 621 25.65 -9.62 -17.25
CA THR A 621 25.07 -8.57 -16.41
C THR A 621 25.59 -8.63 -14.97
N LEU A 622 25.68 -9.84 -14.40
CA LEU A 622 26.23 -10.04 -13.05
C LEU A 622 27.73 -9.70 -12.98
N VAL A 623 28.50 -10.04 -14.02
CA VAL A 623 29.92 -9.64 -14.14
C VAL A 623 30.06 -8.10 -14.20
N ASP A 624 29.22 -7.42 -14.97
CA ASP A 624 29.21 -5.97 -15.10
C ASP A 624 28.86 -5.30 -13.76
N GLN A 625 27.86 -5.82 -13.05
CA GLN A 625 27.48 -5.36 -11.72
C GLN A 625 28.64 -5.45 -10.72
N PHE A 626 29.30 -6.61 -10.63
CA PHE A 626 30.49 -6.77 -9.78
C PHE A 626 31.65 -5.85 -10.19
N ALA A 627 31.75 -5.49 -11.47
CA ALA A 627 32.72 -4.50 -11.92
C ALA A 627 32.40 -3.09 -11.41
N GLU A 628 31.14 -2.70 -11.39
CA GLU A 628 30.70 -1.43 -10.80
C GLU A 628 30.94 -1.36 -9.28
N GLU A 629 30.82 -2.49 -8.59
CA GLU A 629 31.15 -2.63 -7.16
C GLU A 629 32.66 -2.71 -6.87
N GLY A 630 33.50 -2.78 -7.90
CA GLY A 630 34.95 -2.80 -7.76
C GLY A 630 35.52 -4.17 -7.38
N ALA A 631 34.81 -5.26 -7.68
CA ALA A 631 35.27 -6.63 -7.43
C ALA A 631 36.50 -7.01 -8.27
N PHE A 632 36.77 -6.33 -9.39
CA PHE A 632 37.88 -6.64 -10.30
C PHE A 632 39.06 -5.69 -10.13
N VAL A 633 40.28 -6.24 -10.15
CA VAL A 633 41.52 -5.46 -9.97
C VAL A 633 41.92 -4.69 -11.23
N ASP A 634 41.52 -5.16 -12.42
CA ASP A 634 41.85 -4.52 -13.69
C ASP A 634 40.86 -4.86 -14.82
N GLU A 635 40.78 -3.98 -15.83
CA GLU A 635 39.89 -4.13 -17.00
C GLU A 635 40.22 -5.37 -17.88
N GLU A 636 41.42 -5.93 -17.79
CA GLU A 636 41.77 -7.11 -18.60
C GLU A 636 41.12 -8.37 -18.02
N ALA A 637 40.99 -8.47 -16.70
CA ALA A 637 40.23 -9.54 -16.04
C ALA A 637 38.76 -9.52 -16.49
N LEU A 638 38.09 -8.37 -16.36
CA LEU A 638 36.71 -8.14 -16.81
C LEU A 638 36.53 -8.51 -18.29
N ARG A 639 37.31 -7.87 -19.18
CA ARG A 639 37.21 -8.10 -20.63
C ARG A 639 37.43 -9.57 -21.03
N SER A 640 38.25 -10.31 -20.27
CA SER A 640 38.46 -11.73 -20.56
C SER A 640 37.22 -12.59 -20.28
N LEU A 641 36.47 -12.27 -19.22
CA LEU A 641 35.22 -12.93 -18.89
C LEU A 641 34.14 -12.58 -19.93
N ASP A 642 33.99 -11.30 -20.27
CA ASP A 642 32.98 -10.85 -21.26
C ASP A 642 33.17 -11.47 -22.63
N LEU A 643 34.42 -11.52 -23.11
CA LEU A 643 34.73 -12.12 -24.41
C LEU A 643 34.37 -13.61 -24.44
N HIS A 644 34.54 -14.30 -23.32
CA HIS A 644 34.23 -15.72 -23.21
C HIS A 644 32.71 -15.94 -23.14
N LEU A 645 31.99 -15.18 -22.32
CA LEU A 645 30.53 -15.23 -22.25
C LEU A 645 29.87 -14.83 -23.58
N THR A 646 30.41 -13.85 -24.30
CA THR A 646 29.95 -13.52 -25.66
C THR A 646 30.03 -14.72 -26.60
N ALA A 647 31.09 -15.54 -26.49
CA ALA A 647 31.23 -16.76 -27.27
C ALA A 647 30.22 -17.84 -26.85
N VAL A 648 29.95 -17.97 -25.55
CA VAL A 648 28.90 -18.88 -25.03
C VAL A 648 27.53 -18.46 -25.57
N GLY A 649 27.17 -17.19 -25.46
CA GLY A 649 25.89 -16.66 -25.95
C GLY A 649 25.71 -16.88 -27.45
N HIS A 650 26.78 -16.89 -28.25
CA HIS A 650 26.69 -17.27 -29.66
C HIS A 650 26.24 -18.72 -29.88
N TYR A 651 26.63 -19.65 -28.99
CA TYR A 651 26.20 -21.05 -29.03
C TYR A 651 24.81 -21.27 -28.43
N GLU A 652 24.43 -20.51 -27.40
CA GLU A 652 23.06 -20.50 -26.88
C GLU A 652 22.06 -20.10 -27.96
N ASN A 653 22.36 -19.03 -28.70
CA ASN A 653 21.57 -18.57 -29.85
C ASN A 653 21.49 -19.59 -31.01
N GLN A 654 22.37 -20.59 -31.03
CA GLN A 654 22.36 -21.70 -31.99
C GLN A 654 21.71 -22.96 -31.44
N GLU A 655 21.27 -22.94 -30.17
CA GLU A 655 20.78 -24.12 -29.44
C GLU A 655 21.81 -25.28 -29.43
N ASP A 656 23.11 -24.97 -29.50
CA ASP A 656 24.19 -25.97 -29.53
C ASP A 656 24.62 -26.34 -28.11
N ALA A 657 23.76 -27.07 -27.41
CA ALA A 657 23.89 -27.41 -25.99
C ALA A 657 25.25 -28.00 -25.62
N ALA A 658 25.78 -28.91 -26.46
CA ALA A 658 27.08 -29.54 -26.23
C ALA A 658 28.24 -28.53 -26.26
N LYS A 659 28.17 -27.50 -27.13
CA LYS A 659 29.16 -26.43 -27.15
C LYS A 659 28.99 -25.46 -26.00
N VAL A 660 27.75 -25.16 -25.59
CA VAL A 660 27.49 -24.31 -24.42
C VAL A 660 28.17 -24.91 -23.19
N VAL A 661 27.86 -26.17 -22.86
CA VAL A 661 28.47 -26.88 -21.72
C VAL A 661 30.00 -26.92 -21.84
N GLN A 662 30.54 -27.24 -23.02
CA GLN A 662 31.99 -27.27 -23.24
C GLN A 662 32.64 -25.91 -22.99
N HIS A 663 32.03 -24.82 -23.45
CA HIS A 663 32.57 -23.48 -23.29
C HIS A 663 32.39 -22.95 -21.86
N MET A 664 31.31 -23.31 -21.16
CA MET A 664 31.13 -22.97 -19.75
C MET A 664 32.15 -23.64 -18.84
N GLN A 665 32.54 -24.90 -19.10
CA GLN A 665 33.66 -25.51 -18.38
C GLN A 665 34.97 -24.71 -18.54
N GLY A 666 35.20 -24.16 -19.73
CA GLY A 666 36.35 -23.28 -19.98
C GLY A 666 36.21 -21.89 -19.35
N PHE A 667 34.98 -21.44 -19.09
CA PHE A 667 34.71 -20.21 -18.36
C PHE A 667 34.98 -20.40 -16.87
N GLN A 668 34.55 -21.53 -16.30
CA GLN A 668 34.89 -21.94 -14.94
C GLN A 668 36.42 -21.91 -14.74
N ASP A 669 37.19 -22.57 -15.62
CA ASP A 669 38.67 -22.54 -15.58
C ASP A 669 39.24 -21.10 -15.60
N LEU A 670 38.57 -20.18 -16.28
CA LEU A 670 38.96 -18.77 -16.36
C LEU A 670 38.65 -18.02 -15.06
N LEU A 671 37.46 -18.19 -14.47
CA LEU A 671 37.13 -17.62 -13.15
C LEU A 671 38.13 -18.08 -12.09
N ASP A 672 38.40 -19.38 -12.07
CA ASP A 672 39.38 -20.06 -11.22
C ASP A 672 40.79 -19.45 -11.38
N HIS A 673 41.15 -19.07 -12.60
CA HIS A 673 42.38 -18.35 -12.89
C HIS A 673 42.35 -16.91 -12.34
N GLN A 674 41.25 -16.18 -12.46
CA GLN A 674 41.15 -14.82 -11.92
C GLN A 674 41.28 -14.82 -10.40
N LEU A 675 40.58 -15.72 -9.70
CA LEU A 675 40.64 -15.81 -8.23
C LEU A 675 42.06 -16.16 -7.76
N ARG A 676 42.69 -17.18 -8.36
CA ARG A 676 44.07 -17.58 -8.00
C ARG A 676 45.12 -16.48 -8.20
N ASN A 677 44.86 -15.52 -9.08
CA ASN A 677 45.74 -14.38 -9.32
C ASN A 677 45.28 -13.12 -8.59
N GLU A 678 44.31 -13.23 -7.66
CA GLU A 678 43.75 -12.13 -6.87
C GLU A 678 43.20 -11.00 -7.77
N ARG A 679 42.61 -11.35 -8.92
CA ARG A 679 42.09 -10.38 -9.91
C ARG A 679 40.58 -10.15 -9.81
N ILE A 680 39.90 -10.97 -9.02
CA ILE A 680 38.48 -10.88 -8.66
C ILE A 680 38.36 -11.08 -7.14
N SER A 681 37.37 -10.47 -6.49
CA SER A 681 37.04 -10.77 -5.10
C SER A 681 36.54 -12.21 -4.94
N GLU A 682 36.70 -12.78 -3.74
CA GLU A 682 36.18 -14.10 -3.39
C GLU A 682 34.64 -14.12 -3.53
N GLU A 683 33.98 -13.10 -2.99
CA GLU A 683 32.53 -12.89 -3.09
C GLU A 683 31.98 -12.91 -4.52
N ALA A 684 32.61 -12.19 -5.45
CA ALA A 684 32.17 -12.16 -6.84
C ALA A 684 32.48 -13.48 -7.55
N TYR A 685 33.60 -14.14 -7.21
CA TYR A 685 33.91 -15.47 -7.73
C TYR A 685 32.85 -16.49 -7.31
N ASP A 686 32.50 -16.56 -6.03
CA ASP A 686 31.57 -17.55 -5.49
C ASP A 686 30.16 -17.32 -6.06
N SER A 687 29.70 -16.07 -6.11
CA SER A 687 28.41 -15.71 -6.72
C SER A 687 28.33 -16.08 -8.20
N LEU A 688 29.40 -15.83 -8.98
CA LEU A 688 29.45 -16.21 -10.39
C LEU A 688 29.50 -17.73 -10.58
N GLN A 689 30.17 -18.45 -9.68
CA GLN A 689 30.32 -19.90 -9.76
C GLN A 689 28.97 -20.61 -9.64
N ILE A 690 28.09 -20.15 -8.74
CA ILE A 690 26.71 -20.66 -8.57
C ILE A 690 25.92 -20.57 -9.89
N GLN A 691 25.98 -19.41 -10.54
CA GLN A 691 25.25 -19.15 -11.79
C GLN A 691 25.85 -19.93 -12.98
N VAL A 692 27.18 -20.13 -13.00
CA VAL A 692 27.87 -20.98 -13.98
C VAL A 692 27.39 -22.43 -13.89
N ASP A 693 27.33 -22.97 -12.68
CA ASP A 693 26.91 -24.36 -12.45
C ASP A 693 25.43 -24.55 -12.82
N THR A 694 24.58 -23.59 -12.46
CA THR A 694 23.16 -23.55 -12.83
C THR A 694 22.97 -23.52 -14.36
N LEU A 695 23.73 -22.70 -15.09
CA LEU A 695 23.67 -22.65 -16.55
C LEU A 695 24.11 -23.97 -17.19
N MET A 696 25.17 -24.57 -16.65
CA MET A 696 25.67 -25.85 -17.15
C MET A 696 24.64 -26.97 -16.96
N GLU A 697 23.99 -27.05 -15.79
CA GLU A 697 22.95 -28.04 -15.50
C GLU A 697 21.79 -27.94 -16.50
N ARG A 698 21.25 -26.72 -16.71
CA ARG A 698 20.18 -26.46 -17.69
C ARG A 698 20.50 -27.02 -19.08
N TRP A 699 21.71 -26.76 -19.58
CA TRP A 699 22.11 -27.21 -20.92
C TRP A 699 22.49 -28.70 -20.96
N ASP A 700 23.00 -29.27 -19.86
CA ASP A 700 23.26 -30.71 -19.73
C ASP A 700 21.97 -31.54 -19.79
N GLU A 701 20.88 -31.07 -19.16
CA GLU A 701 19.57 -31.70 -19.29
C GLU A 701 19.10 -31.71 -20.75
N THR A 702 19.24 -30.59 -21.45
CA THR A 702 18.91 -30.47 -22.87
C THR A 702 19.72 -31.48 -23.71
N VAL A 703 21.01 -31.68 -23.41
CA VAL A 703 21.83 -32.71 -24.07
C VAL A 703 21.30 -34.12 -23.80
N ARG A 704 20.89 -34.43 -22.57
CA ARG A 704 20.34 -35.74 -22.18
C ARG A 704 19.01 -36.03 -22.87
N GLU A 705 18.13 -35.04 -23.01
CA GLU A 705 16.85 -35.19 -23.70
C GLU A 705 17.00 -35.39 -25.21
N ALA A 706 18.05 -34.80 -25.81
CA ALA A 706 18.34 -34.92 -27.24
C ALA A 706 19.05 -36.23 -27.64
N SER A 707 19.59 -36.99 -26.66
CA SER A 707 20.34 -38.24 -26.86
C SER A 707 19.50 -39.50 -26.72
#